data_AF-N1PGS2-F1
#
_entry.id   AF-N1PGS2-F1
#
_cell.length_a   1.000
_cell.length_b   1.000
_cell.length_c   1.000
_cell.angle_alpha   90.00
_cell.angle_beta   90.00
_cell.angle_gamma   90.00
#
_symmetry.space_group_name_H-M   'P 1'
#
loop_
_entity.id
_entity.type
_entity.pdbx_description
1 polymer ?
#
loop_
_entity_poly.entity_id
_entity_poly.type
_entity_poly.pdbx_seq_one_letter_code
_entity_poly.pdbx_strand_id
1 'polypeptide(L)'
;MVVATGVPELFEDEQHSVIEIRTESLAALRELGPPDLVHLIKQPSKSSSSSRQVGIYHHVTGIDASSSASLAAYINTLTYAPSNAPLKVSSGLYCCYNAFSRVDMRVQVQIPGTVESYCVSERGDKMEATEEHWLETYLCCVLRAYSYADTGSGDVIKRIMGVRRFNPVTSVEQEQKFLDAAEKLFFNGWQLGSDPEIQVPNLVSNHLTSGLLHYFKTTGRFTAGINLFEKLRMRDPEISSLLARVYILADEEVKAVRLLHEAVQELPMDYSILDCQAEFCNKKGRGDLALELAKRGVVSAPSEFCTWARLAEVYLKMEQWDLALLTLNSCPMFTYQDKDAPRLPEPLRVSLPLAPETMCDEIDDTGATPDGDNVHPTLRRLQAGGYRGTFLKAYMLLTEITKQIGWDNLLKIRSQVFVMEEEYRHEKQTPGGRQSRNASTVALRGNETPRPNGHAEPTEETPSDAGTEDMINGDDSEPSAASSHLDPSVSKPDASITVRSNAETPQPQPPNVDPAHQSYTQFHNKRLCERWLDNLFMVLYEDLRIYTIWRTEAQQYKQQQLSYKKTAEEWEILGDLAERLHHPEEAAEAWHSCLNMRFSPKAMRGVLNVYERIGDGRKQLGALIRLVAWQFRWYSEFAPDLLYSIRRLIEDEGAVKVRSIIQATSLPQHILDLTHQYAQLCAALRSSGSDG
;
A
#
# COMPACT_ATOMS: atom_id res chain seq x y z
N MET A 1 17.71 -30.58 4.91
CA MET A 1 18.54 -29.77 4.00
C MET A 1 17.74 -28.52 3.71
N VAL A 2 18.27 -27.32 3.95
CA VAL A 2 17.53 -26.08 3.62
C VAL A 2 17.42 -26.04 2.09
N VAL A 3 16.19 -25.99 1.57
CA VAL A 3 15.97 -25.90 0.13
C VAL A 3 16.34 -24.49 -0.29
N ALA A 4 17.37 -24.34 -1.13
CA ALA A 4 17.82 -23.05 -1.62
C ALA A 4 17.14 -22.73 -2.95
N THR A 5 16.73 -21.47 -3.15
CA THR A 5 16.24 -21.04 -4.46
C THR A 5 17.34 -21.09 -5.52
N GLY A 6 16.95 -21.14 -6.79
CA GLY A 6 17.87 -20.88 -7.90
C GLY A 6 18.54 -19.50 -7.80
N VAL A 7 19.59 -19.29 -8.60
CA VAL A 7 20.30 -18.01 -8.70
C VAL A 7 20.00 -17.40 -10.07
N PRO A 8 19.22 -16.31 -10.15
CA PRO A 8 19.03 -15.60 -11.41
C PRO A 8 20.34 -14.97 -11.87
N GLU A 9 20.59 -14.98 -13.18
CA GLU A 9 21.77 -14.35 -13.79
C GLU A 9 21.32 -13.38 -14.89
N LEU A 10 21.51 -12.08 -14.65
CA LEU A 10 21.33 -11.02 -15.63
C LEU A 10 22.69 -10.67 -16.22
N PHE A 11 22.83 -10.73 -17.54
CA PHE A 11 24.10 -10.48 -18.22
C PHE A 11 24.26 -8.99 -18.50
N GLU A 12 25.36 -8.43 -18.01
CA GLU A 12 25.72 -7.02 -18.19
C GLU A 12 26.14 -6.75 -19.64
N ASP A 13 25.81 -5.55 -20.13
CA ASP A 13 26.31 -5.03 -21.40
C ASP A 13 27.63 -4.29 -21.16
N GLU A 14 28.65 -4.57 -21.97
CA GLU A 14 29.98 -3.97 -21.81
C GLU A 14 30.00 -2.45 -22.02
N GLN A 15 28.98 -1.90 -22.69
CA GLN A 15 28.85 -0.46 -22.90
C GLN A 15 28.33 0.28 -21.67
N HIS A 16 27.65 -0.41 -20.75
CA HIS A 16 26.91 0.19 -19.65
C HIS A 16 27.19 -0.56 -18.34
N SER A 17 28.11 -0.04 -17.53
CA SER A 17 28.39 -0.66 -16.24
C SER A 17 27.23 -0.46 -15.27
N VAL A 18 26.67 -1.57 -14.79
CA VAL A 18 25.58 -1.58 -13.80
C VAL A 18 26.01 -0.95 -12.48
N ILE A 19 27.29 -1.06 -12.13
CA ILE A 19 27.87 -0.47 -10.91
C ILE A 19 27.96 1.05 -11.02
N GLU A 20 28.36 1.56 -12.19
CA GLU A 20 28.41 3.00 -12.45
C GLU A 20 27.01 3.61 -12.43
N ILE A 21 26.05 2.98 -13.13
CA ILE A 21 24.64 3.41 -13.13
C ILE A 21 24.05 3.40 -11.72
N ARG A 22 24.36 2.37 -10.91
CA ARG A 22 23.96 2.37 -9.49
C ARG A 22 24.53 3.57 -8.75
N THR A 23 25.80 3.91 -8.98
CA THR A 23 26.47 5.04 -8.34
C THR A 23 25.81 6.37 -8.73
N GLU A 24 25.50 6.57 -10.00
CA GLU A 24 24.79 7.75 -10.49
C GLU A 24 23.38 7.89 -9.91
N SER A 25 22.71 6.75 -9.66
CA SER A 25 21.36 6.73 -9.10
C SER A 25 21.29 7.11 -7.61
N LEU A 26 22.41 7.10 -6.87
CA LEU A 26 22.43 7.31 -5.42
C LEU A 26 21.82 8.66 -5.00
N ALA A 27 22.13 9.73 -5.75
CA ALA A 27 21.64 11.08 -5.46
C ALA A 27 20.11 11.23 -5.63
N ALA A 28 19.47 10.31 -6.35
CA ALA A 28 18.03 10.30 -6.59
C ALA A 28 17.25 9.48 -5.55
N LEU A 29 17.91 8.66 -4.72
CA LEU A 29 17.27 7.84 -3.70
C LEU A 29 16.70 8.70 -2.57
N ARG A 30 15.53 8.30 -2.05
CA ARG A 30 14.79 9.10 -1.05
C ARG A 30 14.24 8.28 0.11
N GLU A 31 14.13 6.96 -0.03
CA GLU A 31 13.56 6.07 0.98
C GLU A 31 14.63 5.09 1.50
N LEU A 32 14.23 3.86 1.84
CA LEU A 32 15.11 2.78 2.27
C LEU A 32 16.14 2.35 1.21
N GLY A 33 16.05 2.85 -0.03
CA GLY A 33 16.89 2.47 -1.15
C GLY A 33 16.48 1.16 -1.84
N PRO A 34 17.09 0.86 -3.01
CA PRO A 34 16.73 -0.29 -3.83
C PRO A 34 17.24 -1.60 -3.24
N PRO A 35 16.73 -2.77 -3.68
CA PRO A 35 17.32 -4.06 -3.36
C PRO A 35 18.84 -4.07 -3.56
N ASP A 36 19.52 -4.85 -2.72
CA ASP A 36 20.97 -4.95 -2.75
C ASP A 36 21.41 -5.51 -4.11
N LEU A 37 22.51 -5.00 -4.64
CA LEU A 37 23.06 -5.41 -5.92
C LEU A 37 24.23 -6.36 -5.68
N VAL A 38 24.22 -7.50 -6.37
CA VAL A 38 25.35 -8.42 -6.40
C VAL A 38 25.82 -8.52 -7.83
N HIS A 39 27.05 -8.07 -8.08
CA HIS A 39 27.71 -8.15 -9.38
C HIS A 39 28.84 -9.17 -9.29
N LEU A 40 28.97 -10.05 -10.29
CA LEU A 40 29.98 -11.08 -10.37
C LEU A 40 30.68 -11.03 -11.73
N ILE A 41 32.00 -11.22 -11.73
CA ILE A 41 32.78 -11.38 -12.95
C ILE A 41 33.13 -12.85 -13.12
N LYS A 42 32.64 -13.43 -14.21
CA LYS A 42 32.86 -14.82 -14.58
C LYS A 42 33.90 -14.95 -15.70
N GLN A 43 34.80 -15.92 -15.56
CA GLN A 43 35.88 -16.20 -16.52
C GLN A 43 35.86 -17.67 -16.96
N PRO A 44 36.22 -17.99 -18.22
CA PRO A 44 36.34 -19.38 -18.66
C PRO A 44 37.39 -20.16 -17.88
N SER A 45 37.07 -21.41 -17.51
CA SER A 45 37.98 -22.29 -16.75
C SER A 45 39.29 -22.62 -17.49
N LYS A 46 39.34 -22.44 -18.82
CA LYS A 46 40.56 -22.59 -19.64
C LYS A 46 41.01 -21.23 -20.16
N SER A 47 42.13 -20.76 -19.62
CA SER A 47 42.75 -19.47 -19.94
C SER A 47 43.39 -19.49 -21.33
N SER A 48 42.62 -19.17 -22.38
CA SER A 48 43.19 -18.61 -23.61
C SER A 48 43.28 -17.09 -23.44
N SER A 49 44.35 -16.48 -23.95
CA SER A 49 44.69 -15.06 -23.79
C SER A 49 43.69 -14.06 -24.41
N SER A 50 42.58 -14.55 -24.97
CA SER A 50 41.47 -13.79 -25.55
C SER A 50 40.11 -14.11 -24.90
N SER A 51 40.09 -14.80 -23.76
CA SER A 51 38.85 -15.17 -23.07
C SER A 51 38.17 -13.93 -22.46
N ARG A 52 37.05 -13.54 -23.07
CA ARG A 52 36.22 -12.40 -22.66
C ARG A 52 35.62 -12.68 -21.27
N GLN A 53 35.87 -11.78 -20.32
CA GLN A 53 35.22 -11.81 -19.01
C GLN A 53 33.75 -11.44 -19.19
N VAL A 54 32.88 -12.04 -18.40
CA VAL A 54 31.43 -11.78 -18.47
C VAL A 54 30.96 -11.24 -17.13
N GLY A 55 30.44 -10.02 -17.13
CA GLY A 55 29.73 -9.45 -16.00
C GLY A 55 28.33 -10.03 -15.90
N ILE A 56 27.97 -10.52 -14.72
CA ILE A 56 26.60 -10.88 -14.40
C ILE A 56 26.18 -10.19 -13.11
N TYR A 57 24.89 -9.96 -12.95
CA TYR A 57 24.36 -9.41 -11.72
C TYR A 57 22.99 -9.98 -11.39
N HIS A 58 22.62 -9.82 -10.13
CA HIS A 58 21.28 -10.07 -9.62
C HIS A 58 21.02 -9.19 -8.40
N HIS A 59 19.76 -9.13 -8.00
CA HIS A 59 19.34 -8.37 -6.83
C HIS A 59 19.04 -9.28 -5.65
N VAL A 60 19.23 -8.77 -4.44
CA VAL A 60 19.02 -9.53 -3.21
C VAL A 60 18.37 -8.66 -2.13
N THR A 61 17.59 -9.28 -1.26
CA THR A 61 17.11 -8.69 0.01
C THR A 61 17.20 -9.71 1.12
N GLY A 62 17.42 -9.26 2.37
CA GLY A 62 17.37 -10.10 3.56
C GLY A 62 18.65 -10.87 3.89
N ILE A 63 19.79 -10.51 3.30
CA ILE A 63 21.11 -11.03 3.72
C ILE A 63 21.60 -10.25 4.94
N ASP A 64 22.31 -10.91 5.85
CA ASP A 64 22.91 -10.23 7.01
C ASP A 64 24.01 -9.25 6.58
N ALA A 65 23.68 -7.96 6.54
CA ALA A 65 24.59 -6.87 6.21
C ALA A 65 25.28 -6.23 7.44
N SER A 66 25.38 -6.95 8.57
CA SER A 66 26.06 -6.46 9.79
C SER A 66 27.59 -6.43 9.72
N SER A 67 28.19 -7.09 8.73
CA SER A 67 29.64 -7.09 8.55
C SER A 67 30.04 -7.41 7.12
N SER A 68 31.24 -6.98 6.73
CA SER A 68 31.82 -7.33 5.43
C SER A 68 32.03 -8.84 5.27
N ALA A 69 32.33 -9.56 6.36
CA ALA A 69 32.50 -11.00 6.36
C ALA A 69 31.20 -11.74 5.99
N SER A 70 30.04 -11.29 6.51
CA SER A 70 28.74 -11.87 6.20
C SER A 70 28.39 -11.72 4.71
N LEU A 71 28.62 -10.54 4.14
CA LEU A 71 28.38 -10.28 2.71
C LEU A 71 29.35 -11.05 1.81
N ALA A 72 30.63 -11.14 2.20
CA ALA A 72 31.62 -11.94 1.50
C ALA A 72 31.28 -13.44 1.56
N ALA A 73 30.76 -13.93 2.68
CA ALA A 73 30.29 -15.31 2.81
C ALA A 73 29.15 -15.60 1.82
N TYR A 74 28.21 -14.67 1.63
CA TYR A 74 27.17 -14.80 0.61
C TYR A 74 27.77 -14.92 -0.80
N ILE A 75 28.70 -14.05 -1.19
CA ILE A 75 29.38 -14.16 -2.51
C ILE A 75 30.07 -15.52 -2.64
N ASN A 76 30.73 -16.00 -1.59
CA ASN A 76 31.38 -17.30 -1.61
C ASN A 76 30.38 -18.45 -1.86
N THR A 77 29.15 -18.39 -1.36
CA THR A 77 28.13 -19.42 -1.66
C THR A 77 27.82 -19.52 -3.15
N LEU A 78 27.92 -18.40 -3.89
CA LEU A 78 27.65 -18.35 -5.34
C LEU A 78 28.77 -18.98 -6.16
N THR A 79 29.98 -19.10 -5.60
CA THR A 79 31.12 -19.74 -6.28
C THR A 79 30.96 -21.25 -6.36
N TYR A 80 30.23 -21.84 -5.40
CA TYR A 80 29.96 -23.26 -5.29
C TYR A 80 28.56 -23.64 -5.80
N ALA A 81 27.76 -22.65 -6.23
CA ALA A 81 26.46 -22.92 -6.81
C ALA A 81 26.62 -23.80 -8.07
N PRO A 82 25.81 -24.85 -8.24
CA PRO A 82 25.88 -25.74 -9.39
C PRO A 82 25.46 -24.97 -10.65
N SER A 83 26.42 -24.31 -11.30
CA SER A 83 26.21 -23.66 -12.59
C SER A 83 26.54 -24.66 -13.69
N ASN A 84 25.61 -24.85 -14.63
CA ASN A 84 25.79 -25.67 -15.83
C ASN A 84 26.83 -25.08 -16.82
N ALA A 85 27.42 -23.92 -16.51
CA ALA A 85 28.33 -23.20 -17.40
C ALA A 85 29.82 -23.46 -17.07
N PRO A 86 30.73 -23.51 -18.06
CA PRO A 86 32.18 -23.68 -17.87
C PRO A 86 32.89 -22.43 -17.33
N LEU A 87 32.14 -21.50 -16.72
CA LEU A 87 32.60 -20.20 -16.24
C LEU A 87 32.75 -20.22 -14.72
N LYS A 88 33.94 -19.86 -14.23
CA LYS A 88 34.23 -19.72 -12.80
C LYS A 88 34.09 -18.26 -12.37
N VAL A 89 33.56 -18.04 -11.17
CA VAL A 89 33.51 -16.72 -10.55
C VAL A 89 34.93 -16.30 -10.18
N SER A 90 35.39 -15.16 -10.70
CA SER A 90 36.73 -14.61 -10.48
C SER A 90 36.73 -13.48 -9.45
N SER A 91 35.67 -12.67 -9.45
CA SER A 91 35.44 -11.62 -8.46
C SER A 91 33.95 -11.39 -8.27
N GLY A 92 33.59 -10.75 -7.16
CA GLY A 92 32.24 -10.32 -6.86
C GLY A 92 32.23 -9.00 -6.09
N LEU A 93 31.18 -8.22 -6.27
CA LEU A 93 30.91 -6.97 -5.58
C LEU A 93 29.49 -7.02 -5.02
N TYR A 94 29.35 -6.83 -3.71
CA TYR A 94 28.07 -6.67 -3.03
C TYR A 94 27.86 -5.19 -2.72
N CYS A 95 26.73 -4.61 -3.13
CA CYS A 95 26.36 -3.23 -2.83
C CYS A 95 25.07 -3.18 -2.01
N CYS A 96 25.11 -2.56 -0.84
CA CYS A 96 23.98 -2.38 0.08
C CYS A 96 23.84 -0.90 0.44
N TYR A 97 22.67 -0.32 0.21
CA TYR A 97 22.46 1.10 0.50
C TYR A 97 22.18 1.35 1.98
N ASN A 98 22.78 2.37 2.56
CA ASN A 98 22.51 2.86 3.90
C ASN A 98 21.70 4.16 3.80
N ALA A 99 20.44 4.12 4.23
CA ALA A 99 19.55 5.27 4.14
C ALA A 99 19.73 6.31 5.26
N PHE A 100 20.35 5.95 6.40
CA PHE A 100 20.67 6.91 7.47
C PHE A 100 21.79 7.85 7.03
N SER A 101 22.96 7.28 6.72
CA SER A 101 24.13 8.06 6.29
C SER A 101 24.14 8.41 4.80
N ARG A 102 23.18 7.89 4.01
CA ARG A 102 23.08 8.05 2.54
C ARG A 102 24.35 7.67 1.80
N VAL A 103 24.88 6.50 2.14
CA VAL A 103 26.07 5.91 1.52
C VAL A 103 25.77 4.51 0.99
N ASP A 104 26.43 4.09 -0.08
CA ASP A 104 26.34 2.74 -0.61
C ASP A 104 27.51 1.90 -0.10
N MET A 105 27.24 0.97 0.82
CA MET A 105 28.23 0.04 1.36
C MET A 105 28.61 -0.98 0.29
N ARG A 106 29.91 -1.18 0.07
CA ARG A 106 30.44 -2.08 -0.95
C ARG A 106 31.44 -3.06 -0.36
N VAL A 107 31.26 -4.33 -0.69
CA VAL A 107 32.17 -5.43 -0.35
C VAL A 107 32.64 -6.11 -1.62
N GLN A 108 33.92 -5.95 -1.93
CA GLN A 108 34.57 -6.55 -3.07
C GLN A 108 35.34 -7.79 -2.65
N VAL A 109 35.08 -8.91 -3.32
CA VAL A 109 35.73 -10.20 -3.09
C VAL A 109 36.46 -10.58 -4.37
N GLN A 110 37.78 -10.70 -4.30
CA GLN A 110 38.62 -11.27 -5.36
C GLN A 110 38.94 -12.71 -5.02
N ILE A 111 38.72 -13.63 -5.96
CA ILE A 111 38.93 -15.06 -5.74
C ILE A 111 40.22 -15.50 -6.44
N PRO A 112 41.19 -16.09 -5.71
CA PRO A 112 41.16 -16.37 -4.27
C PRO A 112 41.63 -15.20 -3.38
N GLY A 113 40.89 -14.92 -2.31
CA GLY A 113 41.46 -14.51 -1.03
C GLY A 113 41.57 -13.03 -0.67
N THR A 114 41.08 -12.06 -1.45
CA THR A 114 41.08 -10.65 -1.01
C THR A 114 39.66 -10.15 -0.82
N VAL A 115 39.36 -9.63 0.38
CA VAL A 115 38.09 -8.96 0.69
C VAL A 115 38.40 -7.51 1.04
N GLU A 116 37.83 -6.57 0.29
CA GLU A 116 37.92 -5.14 0.56
C GLU A 116 36.51 -4.62 0.83
N SER A 117 36.36 -3.77 1.85
CA SER A 117 35.10 -3.11 2.16
C SER A 117 35.26 -1.61 2.27
N TYR A 118 34.34 -0.87 1.67
CA TYR A 118 34.33 0.59 1.63
C TYR A 118 32.90 1.08 1.46
N CYS A 119 32.66 2.37 1.59
CA CYS A 119 31.37 2.98 1.24
C CYS A 119 31.56 4.04 0.15
N VAL A 120 30.48 4.31 -0.59
CA VAL A 120 30.46 5.29 -1.68
C VAL A 120 29.41 6.34 -1.35
N SER A 121 29.82 7.62 -1.37
CA SER A 121 28.90 8.74 -1.12
C SER A 121 27.94 8.96 -2.29
N GLU A 122 26.91 9.79 -2.11
CA GLU A 122 26.03 10.24 -3.20
C GLU A 122 26.78 10.91 -4.36
N ARG A 123 28.01 11.39 -4.13
CA ARG A 123 28.87 12.01 -5.14
C ARG A 123 29.76 11.02 -5.88
N GLY A 124 29.76 9.74 -5.46
CA GLY A 124 30.64 8.71 -5.99
C GLY A 124 32.00 8.61 -5.29
N ASP A 125 32.23 9.37 -4.21
CA ASP A 125 33.52 9.35 -3.49
C ASP A 125 33.66 8.08 -2.64
N LYS A 126 34.80 7.40 -2.77
CA LYS A 126 35.13 6.22 -1.96
C LYS A 126 35.60 6.64 -0.56
N MET A 127 34.95 6.09 0.47
CA MET A 127 35.20 6.37 1.88
C MET A 127 35.38 5.07 2.68
N GLU A 128 35.95 5.18 3.88
CA GLU A 128 36.12 4.04 4.79
C GLU A 128 34.79 3.67 5.49
N ALA A 129 34.53 2.38 5.59
CA ALA A 129 33.33 1.84 6.23
C ALA A 129 33.52 1.73 7.76
N THR A 130 32.85 2.59 8.53
CA THR A 130 32.86 2.56 10.00
C THR A 130 31.91 1.50 10.58
N GLU A 131 32.08 1.16 11.87
CA GLU A 131 31.16 0.25 12.57
C GLU A 131 29.71 0.80 12.64
N GLU A 132 29.56 2.12 12.75
CA GLU A 132 28.25 2.77 12.73
C GLU A 132 27.56 2.59 11.37
N HIS A 133 28.28 2.76 10.26
CA HIS A 133 27.73 2.49 8.93
C HIS A 133 27.24 1.05 8.79
N TRP A 134 27.94 0.07 9.35
CA TRP A 134 27.51 -1.34 9.33
C TRP A 134 26.26 -1.59 10.16
N LEU A 135 26.14 -0.96 11.33
CA LEU A 135 24.95 -1.05 12.18
C LEU A 135 23.71 -0.47 11.47
N GLU A 136 23.85 0.71 10.89
CA GLU A 136 22.80 1.38 10.11
C GLU A 136 22.39 0.54 8.89
N THR A 137 23.37 0.02 8.16
CA THR A 137 23.15 -0.77 6.95
C THR A 137 22.46 -2.10 7.25
N TYR A 138 22.83 -2.74 8.36
CA TYR A 138 22.13 -3.94 8.84
C TYR A 138 20.65 -3.64 9.08
N LEU A 139 20.33 -2.58 9.82
CA LEU A 139 18.94 -2.21 10.09
C LEU A 139 18.19 -1.88 8.79
N CYS A 140 18.78 -1.08 7.89
CA CYS A 140 18.21 -0.78 6.58
C CYS A 140 17.94 -2.05 5.76
N CYS A 141 18.85 -3.04 5.77
CA CYS A 141 18.68 -4.28 5.04
C CYS A 141 17.50 -5.11 5.56
N VAL A 142 17.32 -5.21 6.89
CA VAL A 142 16.16 -5.88 7.49
C VAL A 142 14.86 -5.18 7.11
N LEU A 143 14.79 -3.85 7.26
CA LEU A 143 13.60 -3.07 6.91
C LEU A 143 13.28 -3.16 5.41
N ARG A 144 14.31 -3.14 4.55
CA ARG A 144 14.18 -3.30 3.11
C ARG A 144 13.65 -4.69 2.75
N ALA A 145 14.10 -5.75 3.43
CA ALA A 145 13.57 -7.09 3.20
C ALA A 145 12.07 -7.17 3.47
N TYR A 146 11.56 -6.52 4.52
CA TYR A 146 10.12 -6.41 4.78
C TYR A 146 9.41 -5.53 3.75
N SER A 147 10.00 -4.40 3.36
CA SER A 147 9.39 -3.48 2.39
C SER A 147 9.26 -4.09 0.98
N TYR A 148 10.24 -4.87 0.52
CA TYR A 148 10.22 -5.49 -0.82
C TYR A 148 9.68 -6.92 -0.82
N ALA A 149 9.19 -7.41 0.33
CA ALA A 149 8.52 -8.69 0.39
C ALA A 149 7.17 -8.64 -0.33
N ASP A 150 6.81 -9.75 -0.94
CA ASP A 150 5.54 -9.89 -1.64
C ASP A 150 4.45 -10.33 -0.66
N THR A 151 3.23 -9.83 -0.87
CA THR A 151 2.05 -10.18 -0.08
C THR A 151 1.42 -11.50 -0.55
N GLY A 152 2.15 -12.37 -1.24
CA GLY A 152 1.61 -13.58 -1.86
C GLY A 152 0.83 -13.35 -3.16
N SER A 153 0.54 -12.10 -3.55
CA SER A 153 -0.20 -11.81 -4.79
C SER A 153 0.67 -11.91 -6.04
N GLY A 154 2.00 -11.86 -5.90
CA GLY A 154 2.96 -11.85 -7.00
C GLY A 154 3.16 -10.47 -7.65
N ASP A 155 2.48 -9.42 -7.17
CA ASP A 155 2.56 -8.08 -7.74
C ASP A 155 3.92 -7.42 -7.51
N VAL A 156 4.61 -7.75 -6.41
CA VAL A 156 5.93 -7.19 -6.07
C VAL A 156 7.03 -7.99 -6.75
N ILE A 157 6.87 -9.31 -6.83
CA ILE A 157 7.84 -10.21 -7.47
C ILE A 157 8.10 -9.82 -8.94
N LYS A 158 7.05 -9.47 -9.67
CA LYS A 158 7.12 -9.17 -11.11
C LYS A 158 7.71 -7.79 -11.42
N ARG A 159 7.84 -6.88 -10.44
CA ARG A 159 8.31 -5.50 -10.66
C ARG A 159 9.81 -5.38 -10.90
N ILE A 160 10.61 -6.17 -10.20
CA ILE A 160 12.07 -6.14 -10.29
C ILE A 160 12.55 -7.54 -10.66
N MET A 161 13.18 -7.64 -11.82
CA MET A 161 13.67 -8.92 -12.34
C MET A 161 14.87 -9.42 -11.52
N GLY A 162 14.93 -10.75 -11.30
CA GLY A 162 16.10 -11.39 -10.71
C GLY A 162 16.39 -11.03 -9.25
N VAL A 163 15.36 -10.72 -8.46
CA VAL A 163 15.51 -10.46 -7.01
C VAL A 163 15.38 -11.75 -6.21
N ARG A 164 16.40 -12.10 -5.44
CA ARG A 164 16.33 -13.13 -4.40
C ARG A 164 15.87 -12.51 -3.07
N ARG A 165 14.86 -13.09 -2.42
CA ARG A 165 14.30 -12.58 -1.17
C ARG A 165 14.49 -13.60 -0.06
N PHE A 166 15.36 -13.28 0.89
CA PHE A 166 15.62 -14.10 2.06
C PHE A 166 14.89 -13.55 3.27
N ASN A 167 14.62 -14.42 4.24
CA ASN A 167 14.12 -13.96 5.53
C ASN A 167 15.30 -13.42 6.36
N PRO A 168 15.31 -12.12 6.73
CA PRO A 168 16.39 -11.54 7.51
C PRO A 168 16.45 -12.02 8.97
N VAL A 169 15.34 -12.55 9.52
CA VAL A 169 15.23 -12.94 10.93
C VAL A 169 14.65 -14.36 11.03
N THR A 170 15.54 -15.32 11.24
CA THR A 170 15.24 -16.76 11.25
C THR A 170 15.38 -17.42 12.62
N SER A 171 16.02 -16.74 13.58
CA SER A 171 16.24 -17.26 14.94
C SER A 171 16.06 -16.18 16.01
N VAL A 172 15.98 -16.60 17.27
CA VAL A 172 15.89 -15.69 18.42
C VAL A 172 17.18 -14.89 18.60
N GLU A 173 18.35 -15.43 18.25
CA GLU A 173 19.59 -14.63 18.31
C GLU A 173 19.59 -13.51 17.27
N GLN A 174 19.08 -13.78 16.06
CA GLN A 174 18.91 -12.76 15.02
C GLN A 174 17.85 -11.72 15.39
N GLU A 175 16.76 -12.14 16.05
CA GLU A 175 15.77 -11.22 16.62
C GLU A 175 16.42 -10.26 17.62
N GLN A 176 17.17 -10.77 18.58
CA GLN A 176 17.85 -9.93 19.58
C GLN A 176 18.77 -8.90 18.92
N LYS A 177 19.57 -9.33 17.94
CA LYS A 177 20.45 -8.43 17.18
C LYS A 177 19.68 -7.35 16.43
N PHE A 178 18.54 -7.70 15.82
CA PHE A 178 17.66 -6.76 15.13
C PHE A 178 17.06 -5.73 16.10
N LEU A 179 16.52 -6.19 17.23
CA LEU A 179 15.91 -5.30 18.23
C LEU A 179 16.95 -4.39 18.90
N ASP A 180 18.17 -4.89 19.16
CA ASP A 180 19.27 -4.09 19.70
C ASP A 180 19.70 -2.98 18.71
N ALA A 181 19.74 -3.29 17.41
CA ALA A 181 20.04 -2.30 16.37
C ALA A 181 18.91 -1.25 16.25
N ALA A 182 17.66 -1.72 16.27
CA ALA A 182 16.48 -0.86 16.23
C ALA A 182 16.42 0.09 17.45
N GLU A 183 16.74 -0.40 18.65
CA GLU A 183 16.78 0.43 19.86
C GLU A 183 17.81 1.56 19.76
N LYS A 184 19.04 1.23 19.31
CA LYS A 184 20.14 2.21 19.19
C LYS A 184 19.83 3.30 18.18
N LEU A 185 19.18 2.96 17.06
CA LEU A 185 18.91 3.87 15.95
C LEU A 185 17.50 4.47 15.99
N PHE A 186 16.66 4.11 16.97
CA PHE A 186 15.24 4.45 17.02
C PHE A 186 14.96 5.95 16.83
N PHE A 187 15.68 6.79 17.56
CA PHE A 187 15.47 8.25 17.57
C PHE A 187 15.92 8.95 16.28
N ASN A 188 16.68 8.25 15.43
CA ASN A 188 17.04 8.72 14.09
C ASN A 188 16.16 8.06 13.00
N GLY A 189 15.21 7.19 13.36
CA GLY A 189 14.39 6.41 12.42
C GLY A 189 13.55 7.24 11.46
N TRP A 190 13.18 8.47 11.85
CA TRP A 190 12.46 9.41 10.98
C TRP A 190 13.24 9.79 9.71
N GLN A 191 14.58 9.67 9.71
CA GLN A 191 15.42 9.95 8.54
C GLN A 191 15.21 8.94 7.40
N LEU A 192 14.67 7.76 7.71
CA LEU A 192 14.44 6.71 6.72
C LEU A 192 13.26 6.99 5.78
N GLY A 193 12.44 8.00 6.06
CA GLY A 193 11.18 8.24 5.37
C GLY A 193 9.99 7.53 6.02
N SER A 194 8.84 7.57 5.36
CA SER A 194 7.57 7.07 5.86
C SER A 194 6.72 6.47 4.73
N ASP A 195 5.65 5.77 5.10
CA ASP A 195 4.69 5.26 4.12
C ASP A 195 4.01 6.42 3.35
N PRO A 196 3.54 6.22 2.10
CA PRO A 196 3.03 7.28 1.21
C PRO A 196 1.76 8.02 1.70
N GLU A 197 1.24 7.63 2.84
CA GLU A 197 0.05 8.19 3.48
C GLU A 197 0.38 9.15 4.62
N ILE A 198 1.66 9.21 5.01
CA ILE A 198 2.19 10.10 6.02
C ILE A 198 2.84 11.26 5.30
N GLN A 199 2.49 12.49 5.67
CA GLN A 199 3.07 13.67 5.04
C GLN A 199 4.49 13.92 5.54
N VAL A 200 4.67 13.89 6.86
CA VAL A 200 5.92 14.21 7.52
C VAL A 200 6.33 13.04 8.41
N PRO A 201 7.46 12.36 8.12
CA PRO A 201 8.00 11.34 9.00
C PRO A 201 8.28 11.91 10.39
N ASN A 202 7.90 11.18 11.43
CA ASN A 202 8.17 11.54 12.83
C ASN A 202 8.63 10.31 13.63
N LEU A 203 8.78 10.44 14.95
CA LEU A 203 9.28 9.34 15.79
C LEU A 203 8.37 8.11 15.81
N VAL A 204 7.07 8.30 15.59
CA VAL A 204 6.04 7.25 15.63
C VAL A 204 5.72 6.71 14.24
N SER A 205 5.78 7.55 13.21
CA SER A 205 5.36 7.27 11.84
C SER A 205 6.55 7.39 10.89
N ASN A 206 7.28 6.28 10.73
CA ASN A 206 8.41 6.15 9.80
C ASN A 206 8.60 4.68 9.41
N HIS A 207 9.49 4.39 8.46
CA HIS A 207 9.71 3.00 8.02
C HIS A 207 10.28 2.07 9.09
N LEU A 208 11.02 2.57 10.08
CA LEU A 208 11.51 1.74 11.19
C LEU A 208 10.34 1.30 12.08
N THR A 209 9.47 2.21 12.48
CA THR A 209 8.31 1.88 13.32
C THR A 209 7.29 1.01 12.58
N SER A 210 6.99 1.34 11.31
CA SER A 210 6.15 0.49 10.45
C SER A 210 6.75 -0.91 10.28
N GLY A 211 8.07 -1.01 10.07
CA GLY A 211 8.78 -2.29 9.95
C GLY A 211 8.76 -3.12 11.24
N LEU A 212 8.96 -2.49 12.41
CA LEU A 212 8.87 -3.14 13.72
C LEU A 212 7.46 -3.65 14.00
N LEU A 213 6.44 -2.83 13.78
CA LEU A 213 5.04 -3.23 13.96
C LEU A 213 4.67 -4.39 13.01
N HIS A 214 5.13 -4.34 11.76
CA HIS A 214 4.94 -5.42 10.81
C HIS A 214 5.66 -6.70 11.26
N TYR A 215 6.89 -6.60 11.76
CA TYR A 215 7.64 -7.73 12.33
C TYR A 215 6.88 -8.38 13.50
N PHE A 216 6.45 -7.60 14.49
CA PHE A 216 5.74 -8.14 15.67
C PHE A 216 4.40 -8.76 15.29
N LYS A 217 3.64 -8.11 14.38
CA LYS A 217 2.39 -8.65 13.85
C LYS A 217 2.61 -9.99 13.14
N THR A 218 3.63 -10.08 12.29
CA THR A 218 3.88 -11.28 11.50
C THR A 218 4.38 -12.44 12.35
N THR A 219 5.34 -12.20 13.23
CA THR A 219 5.99 -13.24 14.04
C THR A 219 5.22 -13.61 15.32
N GLY A 220 4.34 -12.74 15.80
CA GLY A 220 3.62 -12.91 17.08
C GLY A 220 4.50 -12.64 18.31
N ARG A 221 5.69 -12.05 18.13
CA ARG A 221 6.67 -11.78 19.19
C ARG A 221 6.32 -10.54 20.03
N PHE A 222 5.09 -10.48 20.51
CA PHE A 222 4.55 -9.29 21.17
C PHE A 222 5.29 -8.94 22.47
N THR A 223 5.72 -9.93 23.25
CA THR A 223 6.50 -9.68 24.48
C THR A 223 7.81 -8.94 24.21
N ALA A 224 8.49 -9.27 23.10
CA ALA A 224 9.71 -8.58 22.70
C ALA A 224 9.41 -7.13 22.29
N GLY A 225 8.33 -6.91 21.54
CA GLY A 225 7.88 -5.57 21.17
C GLY A 225 7.44 -4.71 22.34
N ILE A 226 6.73 -5.29 23.31
CA ILE A 226 6.33 -4.61 24.55
C ILE A 226 7.58 -4.14 25.32
N ASN A 227 8.56 -5.03 25.52
CA ASN A 227 9.79 -4.68 26.24
C ASN A 227 10.58 -3.57 25.53
N LEU A 228 10.69 -3.63 24.20
CA LEU A 228 11.36 -2.61 23.41
C LEU A 228 10.68 -1.25 23.58
N PHE A 229 9.37 -1.17 23.34
CA PHE A 229 8.67 0.11 23.38
C PHE A 229 8.48 0.66 24.80
N GLU A 230 8.38 -0.18 25.83
CA GLU A 230 8.42 0.28 27.23
C GLU A 230 9.75 0.99 27.53
N LYS A 231 10.88 0.38 27.12
CA LYS A 231 12.20 0.98 27.31
C LYS A 231 12.34 2.31 26.57
N LEU A 232 11.84 2.39 25.34
CA LEU A 232 11.91 3.59 24.52
C LEU A 232 10.97 4.70 25.02
N ARG A 233 9.76 4.36 25.48
CA ARG A 233 8.78 5.29 26.04
C ARG A 233 9.31 6.05 27.25
N MET A 234 10.19 5.44 28.05
CA MET A 234 10.84 6.14 29.17
C MET A 234 11.65 7.38 28.75
N ARG A 235 12.07 7.45 27.47
CA ARG A 235 12.78 8.60 26.91
C ARG A 235 11.85 9.58 26.20
N ASP A 236 10.80 9.09 25.53
CA ASP A 236 9.81 9.94 24.85
C ASP A 236 8.39 9.37 25.01
N PRO A 237 7.46 10.10 25.67
CA PRO A 237 6.09 9.64 25.87
C PRO A 237 5.27 9.45 24.59
N GLU A 238 5.62 10.06 23.45
CA GLU A 238 4.90 9.89 22.16
C GLU A 238 4.87 8.42 21.71
N ILE A 239 5.89 7.64 22.08
CA ILE A 239 6.07 6.23 21.76
C ILE A 239 4.98 5.34 22.42
N SER A 240 4.23 5.88 23.38
CA SER A 240 3.08 5.21 24.01
C SER A 240 2.05 4.74 22.98
N SER A 241 1.88 5.45 21.86
CA SER A 241 0.97 5.02 20.79
C SER A 241 1.43 3.72 20.11
N LEU A 242 2.73 3.54 19.90
CA LEU A 242 3.30 2.29 19.34
C LEU A 242 3.15 1.13 20.32
N LEU A 243 3.46 1.36 21.60
CA LEU A 243 3.30 0.35 22.64
C LEU A 243 1.82 -0.08 22.77
N ALA A 244 0.89 0.87 22.74
CA ALA A 244 -0.54 0.58 22.76
C ALA A 244 -0.97 -0.26 21.55
N ARG A 245 -0.46 0.03 20.34
CA ARG A 245 -0.71 -0.79 19.14
C ARG A 245 -0.20 -2.22 19.33
N VAL A 246 0.97 -2.43 19.92
CA VAL A 246 1.48 -3.78 20.22
C VAL A 246 0.62 -4.49 21.26
N TYR A 247 0.18 -3.81 22.33
CA TYR A 247 -0.73 -4.41 23.31
C TYR A 247 -2.07 -4.82 22.69
N ILE A 248 -2.64 -4.01 21.80
CA ILE A 248 -3.87 -4.35 21.07
C ILE A 248 -3.64 -5.58 20.18
N LEU A 249 -2.50 -5.68 19.49
CA LEU A 249 -2.15 -6.85 18.69
C LEU A 249 -1.91 -8.12 19.53
N ALA A 250 -1.51 -7.96 20.78
CA ALA A 250 -1.30 -9.03 21.75
C ALA A 250 -2.57 -9.44 22.51
N ASP A 251 -3.74 -8.93 22.11
CA ASP A 251 -5.03 -9.09 22.80
C ASP A 251 -5.05 -8.57 24.27
N GLU A 252 -4.09 -7.71 24.65
CA GLU A 252 -4.01 -7.08 25.99
C GLU A 252 -4.69 -5.69 26.01
N GLU A 253 -5.93 -5.62 25.52
CA GLU A 253 -6.66 -4.36 25.29
C GLU A 253 -6.81 -3.49 26.55
N VAL A 254 -7.00 -4.10 27.73
CA VAL A 254 -7.18 -3.35 28.99
C VAL A 254 -5.92 -2.58 29.37
N LYS A 255 -4.74 -3.16 29.14
CA LYS A 255 -3.46 -2.48 29.39
C LYS A 255 -3.25 -1.37 28.36
N ALA A 256 -3.57 -1.63 27.09
CA ALA A 256 -3.50 -0.63 26.03
C ALA A 256 -4.36 0.61 26.35
N VAL A 257 -5.60 0.42 26.80
CA VAL A 257 -6.50 1.54 27.13
C VAL A 257 -6.01 2.33 28.34
N ARG A 258 -5.49 1.66 29.39
CA ARG A 258 -4.90 2.34 30.56
C ARG A 258 -3.68 3.17 30.16
N LEU A 259 -2.80 2.58 29.36
CA LEU A 259 -1.63 3.24 28.80
C LEU A 259 -2.02 4.49 27.99
N LEU A 260 -2.98 4.35 27.06
CA LEU A 260 -3.46 5.47 26.25
C LEU A 260 -4.10 6.55 27.11
N HIS A 261 -4.81 6.20 28.18
CA HIS A 261 -5.39 7.17 29.11
C HIS A 261 -4.31 7.98 29.82
N GLU A 262 -3.29 7.32 30.37
CA GLU A 262 -2.13 7.97 30.99
C GLU A 262 -1.40 8.87 30.00
N ALA A 263 -1.13 8.37 28.78
CA ALA A 263 -0.41 9.10 27.76
C ALA A 263 -1.16 10.36 27.27
N VAL A 264 -2.50 10.32 27.15
CA VAL A 264 -3.30 11.52 26.79
C VAL A 264 -3.31 12.58 27.90
N GLN A 265 -3.15 12.18 29.17
CA GLN A 265 -3.03 13.16 30.26
C GLN A 265 -1.72 13.95 30.16
N GLU A 266 -0.64 13.30 29.72
CA GLU A 266 0.66 13.93 29.50
C GLU A 266 0.70 14.72 28.18
N LEU A 267 0.20 14.12 27.09
CA LEU A 267 0.20 14.67 25.73
C LEU A 267 -1.23 14.78 25.17
N PRO A 268 -2.01 15.80 25.57
CA PRO A 268 -3.44 15.89 25.24
C PRO A 268 -3.74 16.22 23.77
N MET A 269 -2.75 16.69 23.01
CA MET A 269 -2.88 17.10 21.62
C MET A 269 -2.01 16.28 20.67
N ASP A 270 -1.47 15.13 21.11
CA ASP A 270 -0.78 14.23 20.19
C ASP A 270 -1.79 13.46 19.32
N TYR A 271 -1.65 13.58 18.01
CA TYR A 271 -2.59 12.96 17.07
C TYR A 271 -2.42 11.44 17.01
N SER A 272 -1.21 10.91 17.27
CA SER A 272 -0.94 9.47 17.14
C SER A 272 -1.64 8.65 18.23
N ILE A 273 -1.63 9.16 19.46
CA ILE A 273 -2.35 8.58 20.60
C ILE A 273 -3.87 8.72 20.39
N LEU A 274 -4.33 9.90 19.96
CA LEU A 274 -5.76 10.14 19.69
C LEU A 274 -6.31 9.27 18.56
N ASP A 275 -5.54 9.07 17.48
CA ASP A 275 -5.90 8.17 16.39
C ASP A 275 -6.00 6.72 16.89
N CYS A 276 -5.05 6.27 17.71
CA CYS A 276 -5.08 4.91 18.28
C CYS A 276 -6.33 4.69 19.17
N GLN A 277 -6.69 5.68 20.00
CA GLN A 277 -7.91 5.63 20.80
C GLN A 277 -9.18 5.63 19.93
N ALA A 278 -9.24 6.52 18.93
CA ALA A 278 -10.38 6.63 18.02
C ALA A 278 -10.57 5.33 17.22
N GLU A 279 -9.49 4.74 16.70
CA GLU A 279 -9.52 3.44 16.03
C GLU A 279 -10.08 2.34 16.93
N PHE A 280 -9.58 2.26 18.17
CA PHE A 280 -10.00 1.26 19.13
C PHE A 280 -11.50 1.40 19.45
N CYS A 281 -11.97 2.61 19.77
CA CYS A 281 -13.38 2.88 20.04
C CYS A 281 -14.27 2.56 18.83
N ASN A 282 -13.83 2.92 17.62
CA ASN A 282 -14.58 2.66 16.39
C ASN A 282 -14.71 1.15 16.12
N LYS A 283 -13.63 0.37 16.32
CA LYS A 283 -13.65 -1.09 16.20
C LYS A 283 -14.59 -1.76 17.21
N LYS A 284 -14.73 -1.18 18.41
CA LYS A 284 -15.68 -1.66 19.45
C LYS A 284 -17.13 -1.21 19.22
N GLY A 285 -17.43 -0.52 18.12
CA GLY A 285 -18.77 -0.01 17.81
C GLY A 285 -19.18 1.20 18.67
N ARG A 286 -18.24 1.85 19.35
CA ARG A 286 -18.47 3.06 20.17
C ARG A 286 -18.12 4.31 19.38
N GLY A 287 -18.88 4.54 18.29
CA GLY A 287 -18.73 5.71 17.43
C GLY A 287 -18.93 7.03 18.16
N ASP A 288 -19.77 7.04 19.20
CA ASP A 288 -20.02 8.18 20.09
C ASP A 288 -18.76 8.70 20.78
N LEU A 289 -17.92 7.78 21.28
CA LEU A 289 -16.64 8.13 21.90
C LEU A 289 -15.55 8.41 20.85
N ALA A 290 -15.54 7.62 19.77
CA ALA A 290 -14.56 7.77 18.70
C ALA A 290 -14.66 9.13 18.00
N LEU A 291 -15.86 9.70 17.90
CA LEU A 291 -16.09 10.96 17.17
C LEU A 291 -15.35 12.14 17.79
N GLU A 292 -15.46 12.33 19.10
CA GLU A 292 -14.80 13.46 19.78
C GLU A 292 -13.28 13.31 19.77
N LEU A 293 -12.77 12.08 19.85
CA LEU A 293 -11.35 11.78 19.71
C LEU A 293 -10.84 12.07 18.29
N ALA A 294 -11.57 11.63 17.26
CA ALA A 294 -11.21 11.85 15.86
C ALA A 294 -11.24 13.34 15.50
N LYS A 295 -12.25 14.10 15.97
CA LYS A 295 -12.29 15.56 15.79
C LYS A 295 -11.06 16.24 16.43
N ARG A 296 -10.70 15.86 17.65
CA ARG A 296 -9.49 16.37 18.30
C ARG A 296 -8.22 16.00 17.53
N GLY A 297 -8.15 14.78 17.00
CA GLY A 297 -7.07 14.32 16.13
C GLY A 297 -6.88 15.19 14.89
N VAL A 298 -7.98 15.55 14.21
CA VAL A 298 -7.96 16.48 13.07
C VAL A 298 -7.50 17.88 13.49
N VAL A 299 -7.93 18.38 14.66
CA VAL A 299 -7.47 19.67 15.16
C VAL A 299 -5.98 19.66 15.50
N SER A 300 -5.45 18.55 16.04
CA SER A 300 -4.02 18.42 16.34
C SER A 300 -3.15 18.35 15.09
N ALA A 301 -3.58 17.62 14.06
CA ALA A 301 -2.81 17.44 12.82
C ALA A 301 -3.75 17.54 11.60
N PRO A 302 -4.12 18.76 11.18
CA PRO A 302 -5.03 18.98 10.06
C PRO A 302 -4.40 18.73 8.68
N SER A 303 -3.07 18.67 8.60
CA SER A 303 -2.35 18.41 7.35
C SER A 303 -2.13 16.92 7.07
N GLU A 304 -2.32 16.06 8.07
CA GLU A 304 -2.12 14.61 7.94
C GLU A 304 -3.38 13.93 7.39
N PHE A 305 -3.21 13.03 6.41
CA PHE A 305 -4.33 12.31 5.80
C PHE A 305 -5.04 11.38 6.80
N CYS A 306 -4.28 10.72 7.68
CA CYS A 306 -4.78 9.68 8.57
C CYS A 306 -5.85 10.19 9.56
N THR A 307 -5.72 11.43 10.05
CA THR A 307 -6.66 12.02 11.00
C THR A 307 -8.02 12.28 10.35
N TRP A 308 -8.03 12.80 9.13
CA TRP A 308 -9.26 13.01 8.34
C TRP A 308 -9.89 11.70 7.90
N ALA A 309 -9.08 10.74 7.44
CA ALA A 309 -9.55 9.41 7.07
C ALA A 309 -10.23 8.72 8.26
N ARG A 310 -9.63 8.79 9.46
CA ARG A 310 -10.23 8.27 10.69
C ARG A 310 -11.58 8.92 11.01
N LEU A 311 -11.66 10.24 10.89
CA LEU A 311 -12.92 10.96 11.13
C LEU A 311 -14.00 10.56 10.11
N ALA A 312 -13.63 10.39 8.84
CA ALA A 312 -14.55 9.91 7.81
C ALA A 312 -15.03 8.47 8.08
N GLU A 313 -14.15 7.58 8.53
CA GLU A 313 -14.51 6.22 8.96
C GLU A 313 -15.50 6.23 10.13
N VAL A 314 -15.31 7.11 11.11
CA VAL A 314 -16.24 7.23 12.25
C VAL A 314 -17.60 7.73 11.80
N TYR A 315 -17.67 8.77 10.96
CA TYR A 315 -18.95 9.24 10.42
C TYR A 315 -19.66 8.18 9.58
N LEU A 316 -18.91 7.41 8.79
CA LEU A 316 -19.43 6.28 8.03
C LEU A 316 -20.07 5.24 8.98
N LYS A 317 -19.38 4.85 10.06
CA LYS A 317 -19.92 3.91 11.05
C LYS A 317 -21.11 4.45 11.84
N MET A 318 -21.25 5.77 11.95
CA MET A 318 -22.41 6.44 12.55
C MET A 318 -23.55 6.70 11.57
N GLU A 319 -23.44 6.22 10.32
CA GLU A 319 -24.42 6.44 9.25
C GLU A 319 -24.65 7.93 8.91
N GLN A 320 -23.66 8.78 9.20
CA GLN A 320 -23.68 10.22 8.90
C GLN A 320 -22.98 10.48 7.56
N TRP A 321 -23.63 10.07 6.47
CA TRP A 321 -23.07 10.05 5.12
C TRP A 321 -22.67 11.43 4.59
N ASP A 322 -23.49 12.46 4.84
CA ASP A 322 -23.21 13.84 4.40
C ASP A 322 -21.89 14.35 4.99
N LEU A 323 -21.72 14.12 6.30
CA LEU A 323 -20.52 14.52 7.04
C LEU A 323 -19.31 13.67 6.65
N ALA A 324 -19.50 12.37 6.38
CA ALA A 324 -18.45 11.49 5.88
C ALA A 324 -17.90 11.99 4.53
N LEU A 325 -18.78 12.34 3.57
CA LEU A 325 -18.37 12.88 2.28
C LEU A 325 -17.71 14.25 2.39
N LEU A 326 -18.25 15.15 3.22
CA LEU A 326 -17.62 16.45 3.50
C LEU A 326 -16.22 16.31 4.08
N THR A 327 -16.05 15.37 5.00
CA THR A 327 -14.77 15.06 5.63
C THR A 327 -13.81 14.47 4.62
N LEU A 328 -14.27 13.53 3.79
CA LEU A 328 -13.48 12.93 2.72
C LEU A 328 -12.99 13.98 1.72
N ASN A 329 -13.84 14.92 1.31
CA ASN A 329 -13.49 16.03 0.44
C ASN A 329 -12.44 16.98 1.06
N SER A 330 -12.34 17.01 2.39
CA SER A 330 -11.39 17.83 3.13
C SER A 330 -10.06 17.10 3.41
N CYS A 331 -9.93 15.83 3.03
CA CYS A 331 -8.71 15.06 3.23
C CYS A 331 -7.54 15.66 2.43
N PRO A 332 -6.37 15.90 3.05
CA PRO A 332 -5.16 16.27 2.33
C PRO A 332 -4.67 15.06 1.52
N MET A 333 -4.49 15.23 0.22
CA MET A 333 -4.06 14.17 -0.69
C MET A 333 -2.59 14.32 -1.03
N PHE A 334 -1.84 13.23 -0.94
CA PHE A 334 -0.40 13.21 -1.22
C PHE A 334 -0.11 12.48 -2.51
N THR A 335 0.84 13.02 -3.27
CA THR A 335 1.38 12.34 -4.45
C THR A 335 2.08 11.06 -3.99
N TYR A 336 1.64 9.93 -4.50
CA TYR A 336 2.25 8.65 -4.18
C TYR A 336 3.67 8.60 -4.77
N GLN A 337 4.64 8.35 -3.91
CA GLN A 337 6.01 8.08 -4.29
C GLN A 337 6.21 6.56 -4.34
N ASP A 338 6.74 6.06 -5.46
CA ASP A 338 7.09 4.66 -5.58
C ASP A 338 8.38 4.37 -4.82
N LYS A 339 8.46 3.14 -4.30
CA LYS A 339 9.67 2.60 -3.66
C LYS A 339 10.86 2.70 -4.61
N ASP A 340 12.04 2.95 -4.04
CA ASP A 340 13.29 3.05 -4.78
C ASP A 340 13.56 1.76 -5.60
N ALA A 341 13.38 1.78 -6.92
CA ALA A 341 13.64 0.63 -7.77
C ALA A 341 14.95 0.80 -8.54
N PRO A 342 15.71 -0.29 -8.82
CA PRO A 342 16.88 -0.23 -9.69
C PRO A 342 16.49 0.29 -11.08
N ARG A 343 17.09 1.40 -11.52
CA ARG A 343 16.92 1.94 -12.88
C ARG A 343 18.08 1.49 -13.76
N LEU A 344 18.07 0.21 -14.10
CA LEU A 344 19.14 -0.43 -14.88
C LEU A 344 18.75 -0.59 -16.36
N PRO A 345 19.72 -0.63 -17.27
CA PRO A 345 19.47 -0.90 -18.68
C PRO A 345 18.96 -2.33 -18.87
N GLU A 346 18.32 -2.58 -20.01
CA GLU A 346 17.87 -3.93 -20.35
C GLU A 346 19.07 -4.89 -20.44
N PRO A 347 19.06 -6.03 -19.71
CA PRO A 347 20.17 -6.95 -19.72
C PRO A 347 20.35 -7.60 -21.09
N LEU A 348 21.59 -7.85 -21.49
CA LEU A 348 21.92 -8.48 -22.77
C LEU A 348 21.30 -9.88 -22.91
N ARG A 349 21.22 -10.60 -21.78
CA ARG A 349 20.61 -11.91 -21.67
C ARG A 349 20.10 -12.10 -20.26
N VAL A 350 19.02 -12.87 -20.14
CA VAL A 350 18.41 -13.23 -18.85
C VAL A 350 18.45 -14.75 -18.70
N SER A 351 18.96 -15.24 -17.56
CA SER A 351 18.86 -16.64 -17.18
C SER A 351 18.16 -16.75 -15.82
N LEU A 352 16.98 -17.37 -15.82
CA LEU A 352 16.18 -17.60 -14.62
C LEU A 352 16.06 -19.11 -14.38
N PRO A 353 17.10 -19.77 -13.82
CA PRO A 353 17.04 -21.19 -13.53
C PRO A 353 16.03 -21.46 -12.41
N LEU A 354 15.25 -22.53 -12.54
CA LEU A 354 14.33 -23.01 -11.52
C LEU A 354 15.05 -24.03 -10.65
N ALA A 355 14.82 -23.98 -9.33
CA ALA A 355 15.29 -25.02 -8.43
C ALA A 355 14.43 -26.29 -8.64
N PRO A 356 15.03 -27.48 -8.81
CA PRO A 356 14.28 -28.73 -8.98
C PRO A 356 13.22 -28.96 -7.89
N GLU A 357 13.52 -28.54 -6.67
CA GLU A 357 12.65 -28.63 -5.48
C GLU A 357 11.48 -27.65 -5.51
N THR A 358 11.39 -26.78 -6.52
CA THR A 358 10.28 -25.82 -6.70
C THR A 358 9.40 -26.18 -7.89
N MET A 359 9.73 -27.26 -8.60
CA MET A 359 8.97 -27.71 -9.77
C MET A 359 7.68 -28.43 -9.31
N CYS A 360 6.55 -27.94 -9.78
CA CYS A 360 5.25 -28.55 -9.57
C CYS A 360 4.33 -28.19 -10.75
N ASP A 361 3.77 -29.20 -11.40
CA ASP A 361 2.98 -29.04 -12.63
C ASP A 361 1.70 -28.22 -12.41
N GLU A 362 1.11 -28.26 -11.20
CA GLU A 362 -0.10 -27.49 -10.85
C GLU A 362 0.13 -25.96 -10.77
N ILE A 363 1.37 -25.52 -10.60
CA ILE A 363 1.75 -24.10 -10.46
C ILE A 363 2.59 -23.62 -11.65
N ASP A 364 2.79 -24.46 -12.66
CA ASP A 364 3.64 -24.14 -13.80
C ASP A 364 2.87 -23.37 -14.87
N ASP A 365 3.09 -22.06 -14.90
CA ASP A 365 2.51 -21.16 -15.90
C ASP A 365 3.23 -21.23 -17.26
N THR A 366 4.32 -22.01 -17.42
CA THR A 366 5.12 -22.04 -18.66
C THR A 366 4.41 -22.67 -19.86
N GLY A 367 3.33 -23.42 -19.63
CA GLY A 367 2.45 -23.95 -20.68
C GLY A 367 1.35 -22.99 -21.13
N ALA A 368 1.18 -21.83 -20.48
CA ALA A 368 0.25 -20.81 -20.94
C ALA A 368 0.83 -20.16 -22.20
N THR A 369 0.28 -20.51 -23.37
CA THR A 369 0.65 -19.91 -24.64
C THR A 369 0.59 -18.38 -24.54
N PRO A 370 1.67 -17.64 -24.86
CA PRO A 370 1.65 -16.18 -24.94
C PRO A 370 0.72 -15.64 -26.03
N ASP A 371 0.21 -16.52 -26.88
CA ASP A 371 -0.61 -16.19 -28.04
C ASP A 371 -2.10 -16.13 -27.68
N GLY A 372 -2.64 -14.91 -27.58
CA GLY A 372 -3.98 -14.62 -28.14
C GLY A 372 -5.10 -14.16 -27.21
N ASP A 373 -4.92 -14.05 -25.90
CA ASP A 373 -5.99 -13.61 -25.00
C ASP A 373 -5.97 -12.08 -24.81
N ASN A 374 -6.34 -11.34 -25.87
CA ASN A 374 -6.56 -9.91 -25.75
C ASN A 374 -7.70 -9.64 -24.74
N VAL A 375 -7.33 -9.26 -23.52
CA VAL A 375 -8.26 -8.76 -22.49
C VAL A 375 -9.13 -7.67 -23.10
N HIS A 376 -10.45 -7.77 -22.90
CA HIS A 376 -11.36 -6.78 -23.44
C HIS A 376 -10.96 -5.35 -23.04
N PRO A 377 -10.88 -4.38 -23.97
CA PRO A 377 -10.35 -3.05 -23.70
C PRO A 377 -11.02 -2.30 -22.54
N THR A 378 -12.30 -2.56 -22.27
CA THR A 378 -13.02 -1.95 -21.12
C THR A 378 -12.47 -2.44 -19.78
N LEU A 379 -12.12 -3.71 -19.65
CA LEU A 379 -11.54 -4.28 -18.42
C LEU A 379 -10.14 -3.74 -18.19
N ARG A 380 -9.35 -3.56 -19.27
CA ARG A 380 -8.00 -2.99 -19.20
C ARG A 380 -8.00 -1.50 -18.82
N ARG A 381 -9.07 -0.77 -19.14
CA ARG A 381 -9.22 0.66 -18.84
C ARG A 381 -9.68 0.94 -17.41
N LEU A 382 -9.95 -0.07 -16.59
CA LEU A 382 -10.33 0.11 -15.19
C LEU A 382 -9.19 0.79 -14.40
N GLN A 383 -9.38 2.06 -14.09
CA GLN A 383 -8.38 2.89 -13.43
C GLN A 383 -8.24 2.57 -11.93
N ALA A 384 -9.31 2.08 -11.30
CA ALA A 384 -9.36 1.81 -9.87
C ALA A 384 -8.26 0.85 -9.38
N GLY A 385 -7.89 -0.14 -10.20
CA GLY A 385 -6.83 -1.11 -9.87
C GLY A 385 -5.43 -0.49 -9.76
N GLY A 386 -5.23 0.71 -10.33
CA GLY A 386 -3.98 1.45 -10.30
C GLY A 386 -3.82 2.38 -9.11
N TYR A 387 -4.86 2.64 -8.31
CA TYR A 387 -4.75 3.56 -7.19
C TYR A 387 -3.80 3.05 -6.11
N ARG A 388 -3.04 3.98 -5.52
CA ARG A 388 -2.06 3.76 -4.44
C ARG A 388 -2.13 4.89 -3.41
N GLY A 389 -1.58 4.65 -2.21
CA GLY A 389 -1.50 5.65 -1.13
C GLY A 389 -2.87 6.22 -0.74
N THR A 390 -2.89 7.54 -0.51
CA THR A 390 -4.09 8.27 -0.04
C THR A 390 -5.30 8.09 -0.96
N PHE A 391 -5.11 8.08 -2.29
CA PHE A 391 -6.20 7.90 -3.27
C PHE A 391 -6.86 6.54 -3.17
N LEU A 392 -6.08 5.47 -2.95
CA LEU A 392 -6.63 4.13 -2.75
C LEU A 392 -7.49 4.07 -1.49
N LYS A 393 -7.00 4.62 -0.38
CA LYS A 393 -7.76 4.66 0.89
C LYS A 393 -9.04 5.47 0.76
N ALA A 394 -8.98 6.64 0.13
CA ALA A 394 -10.16 7.45 -0.13
C ALA A 394 -11.17 6.72 -1.03
N TYR A 395 -10.70 6.02 -2.06
CA TYR A 395 -11.54 5.20 -2.93
C TYR A 395 -12.23 4.06 -2.18
N MET A 396 -11.51 3.35 -1.30
CA MET A 396 -12.08 2.29 -0.45
C MET A 396 -13.14 2.81 0.52
N LEU A 397 -12.97 4.01 1.09
CA LEU A 397 -14.01 4.65 1.90
C LEU A 397 -15.25 4.97 1.06
N LEU A 398 -15.05 5.47 -0.16
CA LEU A 398 -16.15 5.77 -1.08
C LEU A 398 -16.92 4.50 -1.50
N THR A 399 -16.22 3.40 -1.78
CA THR A 399 -16.89 2.12 -2.13
C THR A 399 -17.65 1.56 -0.93
N GLU A 400 -17.14 1.71 0.29
CA GLU A 400 -17.85 1.28 1.50
C GLU A 400 -19.10 2.14 1.78
N ILE A 401 -19.06 3.46 1.56
CA ILE A 401 -20.28 4.30 1.62
C ILE A 401 -21.29 3.78 0.59
N THR A 402 -20.86 3.58 -0.65
CA THR A 402 -21.71 3.15 -1.77
C THR A 402 -22.38 1.81 -1.52
N LYS A 403 -21.66 0.87 -0.92
CA LYS A 403 -22.17 -0.44 -0.52
C LYS A 403 -23.34 -0.32 0.48
N GLN A 404 -23.32 0.66 1.38
CA GLN A 404 -24.35 0.81 2.41
C GLN A 404 -25.59 1.58 1.92
N ILE A 405 -25.42 2.64 1.12
CA ILE A 405 -26.55 3.50 0.70
C ILE A 405 -27.00 3.31 -0.76
N GLY A 406 -26.17 2.70 -1.60
CA GLY A 406 -26.37 2.57 -3.04
C GLY A 406 -25.98 3.82 -3.84
N TRP A 407 -25.75 3.63 -5.15
CA TRP A 407 -25.29 4.68 -6.07
C TRP A 407 -26.23 5.89 -6.16
N ASP A 408 -27.55 5.66 -6.29
CA ASP A 408 -28.50 6.77 -6.48
C ASP A 408 -28.61 7.67 -5.26
N ASN A 409 -28.56 7.09 -4.06
CA ASN A 409 -28.58 7.87 -2.82
C ASN A 409 -27.26 8.59 -2.60
N LEU A 410 -26.13 7.96 -2.95
CA LEU A 410 -24.83 8.62 -2.95
C LEU A 410 -24.83 9.86 -3.85
N LEU A 411 -25.42 9.79 -5.05
CA LEU A 411 -25.55 10.94 -5.94
C LEU A 411 -26.47 12.04 -5.37
N LYS A 412 -27.55 11.67 -4.69
CA LYS A 412 -28.42 12.64 -4.00
C LYS A 412 -27.62 13.40 -2.94
N ILE A 413 -26.91 12.69 -2.08
CA ILE A 413 -26.08 13.26 -1.00
C ILE A 413 -24.98 14.14 -1.62
N ARG A 414 -24.28 13.66 -2.65
CA ARG A 414 -23.31 14.46 -3.42
C ARG A 414 -23.92 15.76 -3.91
N SER A 415 -25.12 15.74 -4.51
CA SER A 415 -25.80 16.94 -5.03
C SER A 415 -26.29 17.91 -3.94
N GLN A 416 -26.56 17.40 -2.73
CA GLN A 416 -26.98 18.19 -1.57
C GLN A 416 -25.80 18.90 -0.91
N VAL A 417 -24.64 18.24 -0.89
CA VAL A 417 -23.45 18.66 -0.16
C VAL A 417 -22.50 19.47 -1.04
N PHE A 418 -22.41 19.13 -2.33
CA PHE A 418 -21.43 19.71 -3.25
C PHE A 418 -22.02 20.56 -4.37
N VAL A 419 -21.24 21.54 -4.80
CA VAL A 419 -21.34 22.24 -6.08
C VAL A 419 -20.22 21.76 -6.99
N MET A 420 -20.51 21.55 -8.27
CA MET A 420 -19.49 21.19 -9.27
C MET A 420 -18.73 22.42 -9.76
N GLU A 421 -17.47 22.26 -10.18
CA GLU A 421 -16.64 23.41 -10.60
C GLU A 421 -17.22 24.16 -11.81
N GLU A 422 -17.85 23.44 -12.74
CA GLU A 422 -18.52 24.03 -13.90
C GLU A 422 -19.74 24.87 -13.49
N GLU A 423 -20.54 24.37 -12.55
CA GLU A 423 -21.68 25.09 -11.97
C GLU A 423 -21.22 26.37 -11.25
N TYR A 424 -20.13 26.28 -10.49
CA TYR A 424 -19.52 27.43 -9.81
C TYR A 424 -18.94 28.47 -10.79
N ARG A 425 -18.33 28.04 -11.91
CA ARG A 425 -17.79 28.93 -12.95
C ARG A 425 -18.90 29.64 -13.73
N HIS A 426 -19.98 28.94 -14.07
CA HIS A 426 -21.14 29.52 -14.76
C HIS A 426 -21.84 30.59 -13.89
N GLU A 427 -21.91 30.40 -12.58
CA GLU A 427 -22.44 31.42 -11.66
C GLU A 427 -21.55 32.67 -11.61
N LYS A 428 -20.22 32.53 -11.55
CA LYS A 428 -19.29 33.69 -11.63
C LYS A 428 -19.36 34.46 -12.94
N GLN A 429 -19.74 33.79 -14.03
CA GLN A 429 -19.94 34.43 -15.34
C GLN A 429 -21.33 35.07 -15.48
N THR A 430 -22.24 34.87 -14.51
CA THR A 430 -23.54 35.53 -14.49
C THR A 430 -23.38 36.92 -13.85
N PRO A 431 -23.63 38.03 -14.57
CA PRO A 431 -23.34 39.37 -14.08
C PRO A 431 -24.44 39.84 -13.11
N GLY A 432 -24.24 39.63 -11.81
CA GLY A 432 -25.10 40.24 -10.78
C GLY A 432 -24.83 39.80 -9.35
N GLY A 433 -23.89 40.46 -8.64
CA GLY A 433 -23.80 40.37 -7.17
C GLY A 433 -22.39 40.60 -6.61
N ARG A 434 -22.22 41.68 -5.87
CA ARG A 434 -20.95 42.30 -5.44
C ARG A 434 -20.21 41.60 -4.27
N GLN A 435 -18.88 41.78 -4.31
CA GLN A 435 -17.89 41.84 -3.21
C GLN A 435 -17.70 40.61 -2.31
N SER A 436 -16.69 39.81 -2.67
CA SER A 436 -16.01 38.83 -1.83
C SER A 436 -15.53 39.45 -0.51
N ARG A 437 -16.06 38.98 0.62
CA ARG A 437 -15.39 39.06 1.93
C ARG A 437 -14.72 37.71 2.17
N ASN A 438 -13.40 37.71 2.32
CA ASN A 438 -12.59 36.50 2.55
C ASN A 438 -13.10 35.69 3.75
N ALA A 439 -13.36 34.40 3.51
CA ALA A 439 -13.99 33.45 4.42
C ALA A 439 -13.02 32.79 5.44
N SER A 440 -11.95 33.48 5.83
CA SER A 440 -10.86 32.86 6.60
C SER A 440 -10.94 33.03 8.13
N THR A 441 -11.96 33.70 8.69
CA THR A 441 -11.96 34.05 10.13
C THR A 441 -13.28 33.88 10.89
N VAL A 442 -14.33 33.33 10.27
CA VAL A 442 -15.67 33.24 10.91
C VAL A 442 -15.80 32.08 11.92
N ALA A 443 -14.80 31.20 12.04
CA ALA A 443 -14.83 30.07 12.98
C ALA A 443 -14.45 30.40 14.44
N LEU A 444 -14.17 31.66 14.81
CA LEU A 444 -13.60 31.99 16.13
C LEU A 444 -14.47 32.83 17.08
N ARG A 445 -15.74 33.12 16.78
CA ARG A 445 -16.63 33.81 17.74
C ARG A 445 -18.03 33.20 17.79
N GLY A 446 -18.23 32.34 18.78
CA GLY A 446 -19.55 31.89 19.23
C GLY A 446 -20.28 32.97 20.05
N ASN A 447 -21.61 32.91 20.02
CA ASN A 447 -22.57 33.83 20.62
C ASN A 447 -22.42 34.02 22.15
N GLU A 448 -22.52 35.26 22.63
CA GLU A 448 -23.60 35.78 23.50
C GLU A 448 -23.25 37.17 24.12
N THR A 449 -24.14 38.16 23.98
CA THR A 449 -24.72 39.07 25.01
C THR A 449 -25.37 40.34 24.39
N PRO A 450 -26.37 40.98 25.05
CA PRO A 450 -27.42 41.76 24.38
C PRO A 450 -27.37 43.31 24.54
N ARG A 451 -27.72 44.04 23.46
CA ARG A 451 -28.38 45.39 23.29
C ARG A 451 -27.79 46.62 24.04
N PRO A 452 -27.98 47.92 23.60
CA PRO A 452 -29.19 48.49 22.98
C PRO A 452 -29.03 49.61 21.89
N ASN A 453 -30.19 50.06 21.40
CA ASN A 453 -30.54 51.07 20.39
C ASN A 453 -29.75 52.40 20.33
N GLY A 454 -29.64 52.97 19.12
CA GLY A 454 -29.44 54.41 18.87
C GLY A 454 -29.41 54.78 17.37
N HIS A 455 -30.17 55.80 17.00
CA HIS A 455 -30.52 56.30 15.65
C HIS A 455 -29.44 57.14 14.94
N ALA A 456 -29.52 57.16 13.58
CA ALA A 456 -29.21 58.26 12.63
C ALA A 456 -27.74 58.74 12.51
N GLU A 457 -27.16 59.21 11.40
CA GLU A 457 -27.43 59.34 9.95
C GLU A 457 -26.05 59.75 9.30
N PRO A 458 -25.91 59.96 7.97
CA PRO A 458 -24.73 59.60 7.19
C PRO A 458 -23.78 60.78 6.87
N THR A 459 -22.57 60.45 6.39
CA THR A 459 -21.82 61.35 5.48
C THR A 459 -21.01 60.56 4.46
N GLU A 460 -21.17 61.00 3.22
CA GLU A 460 -20.52 60.63 1.97
C GLU A 460 -19.00 60.91 1.99
N GLU A 461 -18.21 60.17 1.21
CA GLU A 461 -17.48 60.72 0.05
C GLU A 461 -16.68 59.64 -0.71
N THR A 462 -16.59 59.89 -2.01
CA THR A 462 -16.24 59.05 -3.17
C THR A 462 -14.73 58.98 -3.49
N PRO A 463 -14.30 58.19 -4.51
CA PRO A 463 -12.99 57.54 -4.59
C PRO A 463 -11.97 58.25 -5.50
N SER A 464 -10.71 57.80 -5.48
CA SER A 464 -9.72 58.09 -6.53
C SER A 464 -9.10 56.79 -7.04
N ASP A 465 -9.37 56.52 -8.32
CA ASP A 465 -8.76 55.52 -9.17
C ASP A 465 -7.60 56.17 -9.96
N ALA A 466 -6.51 55.43 -10.18
CA ALA A 466 -5.49 55.70 -11.21
C ALA A 466 -4.54 54.51 -11.30
N GLY A 467 -4.63 53.75 -12.39
CA GLY A 467 -3.82 52.56 -12.65
C GLY A 467 -2.48 52.82 -13.31
N THR A 468 -1.79 51.71 -13.65
CA THR A 468 -0.98 51.54 -14.86
C THR A 468 -0.72 50.05 -15.09
N GLU A 469 -0.84 49.66 -16.34
CA GLU A 469 -0.59 48.35 -16.94
C GLU A 469 0.90 48.00 -16.98
N ASP A 470 1.24 46.71 -17.05
CA ASP A 470 2.26 46.22 -17.99
C ASP A 470 2.10 44.72 -18.25
N MET A 471 1.98 44.38 -19.54
CA MET A 471 1.93 43.04 -20.11
C MET A 471 3.34 42.57 -20.48
N ILE A 472 3.68 41.29 -20.25
CA ILE A 472 4.57 40.53 -21.14
C ILE A 472 4.05 39.10 -21.29
N ASN A 473 3.74 38.73 -22.54
CA ASN A 473 3.43 37.40 -23.04
C ASN A 473 4.72 36.63 -23.37
N GLY A 474 4.71 35.32 -23.17
CA GLY A 474 5.69 34.36 -23.70
C GLY A 474 5.05 32.98 -23.77
N ASP A 475 4.70 32.57 -24.98
CA ASP A 475 4.01 31.35 -25.39
C ASP A 475 4.99 30.16 -25.44
N ASP A 476 4.55 28.96 -25.06
CA ASP A 476 4.99 27.71 -25.68
C ASP A 476 4.04 26.53 -25.34
N SER A 477 3.37 26.12 -26.41
CA SER A 477 2.50 24.99 -26.70
C SER A 477 2.86 23.60 -26.16
N GLU A 478 1.81 22.87 -25.71
CA GLU A 478 1.75 21.39 -25.72
C GLU A 478 0.35 20.89 -26.19
N PRO A 479 0.23 19.64 -26.71
CA PRO A 479 -0.64 19.33 -27.84
C PRO A 479 -2.04 18.83 -27.48
N SER A 480 -2.98 19.15 -28.38
CA SER A 480 -4.38 18.72 -28.42
C SER A 480 -4.54 17.21 -28.63
N ALA A 481 -5.07 16.51 -27.61
CA ALA A 481 -5.57 15.14 -27.74
C ALA A 481 -6.99 15.12 -28.31
N ALA A 482 -7.21 14.17 -29.22
CA ALA A 482 -8.33 14.07 -30.14
C ALA A 482 -9.71 13.96 -29.50
N SER A 483 -10.65 14.71 -30.08
CA SER A 483 -12.10 14.65 -29.91
C SER A 483 -12.68 13.28 -30.28
N SER A 484 -13.28 12.58 -29.32
CA SER A 484 -14.19 11.47 -29.60
C SER A 484 -15.62 12.01 -29.75
N HIS A 485 -16.09 12.09 -31.00
CA HIS A 485 -17.49 12.28 -31.35
C HIS A 485 -18.34 11.11 -30.80
N LEU A 486 -19.37 11.42 -30.01
CA LEU A 486 -20.49 10.52 -29.76
C LEU A 486 -21.76 11.19 -30.28
N ASP A 487 -22.43 10.52 -31.22
CA ASP A 487 -23.74 10.91 -31.75
C ASP A 487 -24.80 10.87 -30.64
N PRO A 488 -25.70 11.88 -30.55
CA PRO A 488 -26.81 11.88 -29.61
C PRO A 488 -28.04 11.30 -30.30
N SER A 489 -28.46 10.09 -29.92
CA SER A 489 -29.83 9.68 -30.22
C SER A 489 -30.42 8.83 -29.10
N VAL A 490 -31.67 9.16 -28.80
CA VAL A 490 -32.66 8.43 -28.00
C VAL A 490 -32.79 8.81 -26.52
N SER A 491 -33.51 9.93 -26.34
CA SER A 491 -34.75 10.06 -25.54
C SER A 491 -34.73 9.85 -24.02
N LYS A 492 -34.76 10.97 -23.28
CA LYS A 492 -35.33 11.08 -21.92
C LYS A 492 -36.86 10.86 -21.95
N PRO A 493 -37.47 10.17 -20.98
CA PRO A 493 -38.89 10.33 -20.69
C PRO A 493 -39.08 11.35 -19.56
N ASP A 494 -39.74 12.46 -19.89
CA ASP A 494 -40.28 13.44 -18.92
C ASP A 494 -41.70 13.05 -18.47
N ALA A 495 -42.03 13.49 -17.25
CA ALA A 495 -43.35 13.61 -16.64
C ALA A 495 -43.99 12.36 -15.98
N SER A 496 -43.90 12.30 -14.65
CA SER A 496 -44.84 11.58 -13.79
C SER A 496 -46.16 12.38 -13.66
N ILE A 497 -47.25 11.74 -14.05
CA ILE A 497 -48.62 12.25 -13.94
C ILE A 497 -49.09 12.06 -12.49
N THR A 498 -49.43 13.14 -11.78
CA THR A 498 -50.16 13.09 -10.51
C THR A 498 -51.61 13.50 -10.73
N VAL A 499 -52.52 12.58 -10.38
CA VAL A 499 -53.98 12.71 -10.45
C VAL A 499 -54.46 13.65 -9.34
N ARG A 500 -55.27 14.66 -9.71
CA ARG A 500 -55.94 15.58 -8.77
C ARG A 500 -57.26 14.99 -8.28
N SER A 501 -57.50 15.04 -6.98
CA SER A 501 -58.82 14.90 -6.35
C SER A 501 -59.13 16.17 -5.54
N ASN A 502 -60.29 16.79 -5.82
CA ASN A 502 -60.79 18.00 -5.17
C ASN A 502 -61.50 17.67 -3.85
N ALA A 503 -61.21 18.43 -2.79
CA ALA A 503 -62.17 18.84 -1.77
C ALA A 503 -61.62 20.07 -0.99
N GLU A 504 -62.42 21.12 -0.87
CA GLU A 504 -62.08 22.43 -0.30
C GLU A 504 -62.13 22.46 1.23
N THR A 505 -61.21 23.19 1.86
CA THR A 505 -61.44 24.04 3.06
C THR A 505 -60.24 24.98 3.29
N PRO A 506 -60.42 26.26 3.66
CA PRO A 506 -59.32 27.24 3.68
C PRO A 506 -58.62 27.35 5.06
N GLN A 507 -57.29 27.27 5.06
CA GLN A 507 -56.42 27.67 6.18
C GLN A 507 -55.39 28.73 5.71
N PRO A 508 -54.91 29.61 6.60
CA PRO A 508 -54.18 30.83 6.23
C PRO A 508 -52.75 30.55 5.72
N GLN A 509 -52.35 31.29 4.69
CA GLN A 509 -51.05 31.18 4.01
C GLN A 509 -49.88 31.70 4.89
N PRO A 510 -48.72 31.02 4.94
CA PRO A 510 -47.45 31.62 5.33
C PRO A 510 -46.88 32.48 4.18
N PRO A 511 -45.97 33.43 4.45
CA PRO A 511 -45.50 34.38 3.44
C PRO A 511 -44.76 33.70 2.28
N ASN A 512 -45.01 34.19 1.07
CA ASN A 512 -44.32 33.81 -0.17
C ASN A 512 -42.80 33.91 0.00
N VAL A 513 -42.12 32.77 -0.01
CA VAL A 513 -40.66 32.72 -0.15
C VAL A 513 -40.36 32.57 -1.63
N ASP A 514 -39.67 33.55 -2.22
CA ASP A 514 -39.23 33.50 -3.62
C ASP A 514 -38.39 32.23 -3.90
N PRO A 515 -38.70 31.44 -4.95
CA PRO A 515 -37.94 30.25 -5.33
C PRO A 515 -36.46 30.56 -5.61
N ALA A 516 -36.18 31.77 -6.11
CA ALA A 516 -34.82 32.24 -6.37
C ALA A 516 -33.99 32.42 -5.08
N HIS A 517 -34.62 32.79 -3.96
CA HIS A 517 -33.95 32.90 -2.67
C HIS A 517 -33.70 31.54 -2.00
N GLN A 518 -34.56 30.55 -2.21
CA GLN A 518 -34.28 29.16 -1.80
C GLN A 518 -33.15 28.54 -2.61
N SER A 519 -33.11 28.74 -3.93
CA SER A 519 -31.99 28.30 -4.79
C SER A 519 -30.66 28.95 -4.37
N TYR A 520 -30.67 30.26 -4.13
CA TYR A 520 -29.47 31.02 -3.73
C TYR A 520 -28.93 30.63 -2.34
N THR A 521 -29.81 30.42 -1.36
CA THR A 521 -29.40 29.96 -0.02
C THR A 521 -28.96 28.48 0.00
N GLN A 522 -29.52 27.64 -0.87
CA GLN A 522 -29.07 26.27 -1.08
C GLN A 522 -27.68 26.22 -1.73
N PHE A 523 -27.34 27.17 -2.60
CA PHE A 523 -26.01 27.29 -3.19
C PHE A 523 -24.96 27.73 -2.16
N HIS A 524 -25.33 28.66 -1.27
CA HIS A 524 -24.39 29.21 -0.28
C HIS A 524 -23.93 28.21 0.80
N ASN A 525 -24.71 27.15 1.03
CA ASN A 525 -24.43 26.11 2.03
C ASN A 525 -23.66 24.89 1.48
N LYS A 526 -23.50 24.79 0.15
CA LYS A 526 -22.79 23.69 -0.50
C LYS A 526 -21.29 24.00 -0.60
N ARG A 527 -20.46 22.97 -0.54
CA ARG A 527 -19.01 23.09 -0.71
C ARG A 527 -18.60 22.74 -2.13
N LEU A 528 -17.46 23.27 -2.60
CA LEU A 528 -16.89 22.83 -3.87
C LEU A 528 -16.41 21.38 -3.73
N CYS A 529 -16.80 20.51 -4.66
CA CYS A 529 -16.23 19.17 -4.76
C CYS A 529 -14.80 19.28 -5.29
N GLU A 530 -13.83 18.68 -4.58
CA GLU A 530 -12.47 18.58 -5.05
C GLU A 530 -12.40 17.72 -6.32
N ARG A 531 -11.58 18.14 -7.29
CA ARG A 531 -11.48 17.46 -8.60
C ARG A 531 -11.08 15.99 -8.47
N TRP A 532 -10.20 15.69 -7.51
CA TRP A 532 -9.78 14.32 -7.28
C TRP A 532 -10.92 13.44 -6.79
N LEU A 533 -11.81 13.97 -5.94
CA LEU A 533 -12.96 13.24 -5.42
C LEU A 533 -14.00 13.04 -6.52
N ASP A 534 -14.22 14.04 -7.38
CA ASP A 534 -15.07 13.89 -8.56
C ASP A 534 -14.55 12.80 -9.51
N ASN A 535 -13.22 12.74 -9.73
CA ASN A 535 -12.61 11.66 -10.48
C ASN A 535 -12.84 10.29 -9.81
N LEU A 536 -12.79 10.20 -8.47
CA LEU A 536 -13.12 8.95 -7.77
C LEU A 536 -14.58 8.54 -7.99
N PHE A 537 -15.53 9.47 -8.04
CA PHE A 537 -16.92 9.16 -8.39
C PHE A 537 -17.05 8.61 -9.80
N MET A 538 -16.35 9.19 -10.77
CA MET A 538 -16.35 8.71 -12.16
C MET A 538 -15.75 7.31 -12.28
N VAL A 539 -14.64 7.05 -11.58
CA VAL A 539 -14.01 5.73 -11.56
C VAL A 539 -14.88 4.70 -10.85
N LEU A 540 -15.53 5.07 -9.74
CA LEU A 540 -16.48 4.20 -9.05
C LEU A 540 -17.69 3.86 -9.95
N TYR A 541 -18.22 4.84 -10.67
CA TYR A 541 -19.29 4.60 -11.64
C TYR A 541 -18.88 3.58 -12.69
N GLU A 542 -17.66 3.69 -13.22
CA GLU A 542 -17.13 2.75 -14.20
C GLU A 542 -17.01 1.34 -13.61
N ASP A 543 -16.46 1.20 -12.40
CA ASP A 543 -16.36 -0.09 -11.69
C ASP A 543 -17.78 -0.71 -11.53
N LEU A 544 -18.76 0.06 -11.03
CA LEU A 544 -20.15 -0.41 -10.86
C LEU A 544 -20.82 -0.80 -12.19
N ARG A 545 -20.58 -0.02 -13.24
CA ARG A 545 -21.13 -0.26 -14.58
C ARG A 545 -20.58 -1.56 -15.16
N ILE A 546 -19.27 -1.75 -15.14
CA ILE A 546 -18.63 -2.97 -15.63
C ILE A 546 -19.08 -4.18 -14.81
N TYR A 547 -19.14 -4.06 -13.49
CA TYR A 547 -19.65 -5.11 -12.62
C TYR A 547 -21.07 -5.53 -13.01
N THR A 548 -21.97 -4.56 -13.20
CA THR A 548 -23.35 -4.81 -13.60
C THR A 548 -23.47 -5.47 -14.97
N ILE A 549 -22.68 -5.02 -15.95
CA ILE A 549 -22.61 -5.64 -17.28
C ILE A 549 -22.18 -7.09 -17.15
N TRP A 550 -21.09 -7.37 -16.42
CA TRP A 550 -20.60 -8.72 -16.20
C TRP A 550 -21.66 -9.63 -15.56
N ARG A 551 -22.32 -9.18 -14.48
CA ARG A 551 -23.35 -9.99 -13.81
C ARG A 551 -24.55 -10.26 -14.72
N THR A 552 -24.96 -9.25 -15.50
CA THR A 552 -26.07 -9.39 -16.46
C THR A 552 -25.72 -10.37 -17.57
N GLU A 553 -24.53 -10.26 -18.17
CA GLU A 553 -24.04 -11.20 -19.18
C GLU A 553 -23.98 -12.63 -18.62
N ALA A 554 -23.34 -12.82 -17.46
CA ALA A 554 -23.23 -14.13 -16.84
C ALA A 554 -24.60 -14.78 -16.60
N GLN A 555 -25.59 -14.00 -16.15
CA GLN A 555 -26.96 -14.46 -15.95
C GLN A 555 -27.66 -14.82 -17.27
N GLN A 556 -27.51 -14.02 -18.33
CA GLN A 556 -28.07 -14.29 -19.65
C GLN A 556 -27.54 -15.59 -20.25
N TYR A 557 -26.22 -15.81 -20.18
CA TYR A 557 -25.60 -17.05 -20.64
C TYR A 557 -26.09 -18.26 -19.84
N LYS A 558 -26.24 -18.11 -18.52
CA LYS A 558 -26.80 -19.16 -17.65
C LYS A 558 -28.25 -19.50 -18.01
N GLN A 559 -29.08 -18.51 -18.34
CA GLN A 559 -30.46 -18.72 -18.80
C GLN A 559 -30.53 -19.43 -20.16
N GLN A 560 -29.62 -19.09 -21.07
CA GLN A 560 -29.52 -19.71 -22.39
C GLN A 560 -28.82 -21.09 -22.37
N GLN A 561 -28.39 -21.57 -21.19
CA GLN A 561 -27.58 -22.78 -21.01
C GLN A 561 -26.29 -22.77 -21.87
N LEU A 562 -25.77 -21.58 -22.17
CA LEU A 562 -24.51 -21.40 -22.88
C LEU A 562 -23.36 -21.30 -21.87
N SER A 563 -22.19 -21.79 -22.26
CA SER A 563 -20.97 -21.62 -21.46
C SER A 563 -20.52 -20.15 -21.50
N TYR A 564 -20.49 -19.48 -20.35
CA TYR A 564 -19.88 -18.16 -20.24
C TYR A 564 -18.36 -18.29 -20.22
N LYS A 565 -17.70 -17.90 -21.31
CA LYS A 565 -16.25 -18.01 -21.48
C LYS A 565 -15.60 -16.62 -21.41
N LYS A 566 -14.60 -16.48 -20.57
CA LYS A 566 -13.69 -15.32 -20.42
C LYS A 566 -12.27 -15.86 -20.29
N THR A 567 -11.27 -15.02 -20.54
CA THR A 567 -9.86 -15.41 -20.38
C THR A 567 -9.48 -15.48 -18.90
N ALA A 568 -8.38 -16.16 -18.57
CA ALA A 568 -7.91 -16.24 -17.18
C ALA A 568 -7.60 -14.85 -16.60
N GLU A 569 -7.06 -13.94 -17.41
CA GLU A 569 -6.75 -12.56 -17.01
C GLU A 569 -8.01 -11.72 -16.82
N GLU A 570 -9.04 -11.92 -17.65
CA GLU A 570 -10.34 -11.26 -17.46
C GLU A 570 -11.00 -11.71 -16.15
N TRP A 571 -10.96 -13.00 -15.83
CA TRP A 571 -11.44 -13.51 -14.54
C TRP A 571 -10.66 -12.93 -13.37
N GLU A 572 -9.35 -12.73 -13.52
CA GLU A 572 -8.53 -12.11 -12.49
C GLU A 572 -8.95 -10.64 -12.24
N ILE A 573 -9.16 -9.87 -13.31
CA ILE A 573 -9.62 -8.47 -13.21
C ILE A 573 -11.04 -8.37 -12.63
N LEU A 574 -11.93 -9.30 -13.00
CA LEU A 574 -13.31 -9.34 -12.50
C LEU A 574 -13.37 -9.73 -11.02
N GLY A 575 -12.52 -10.65 -10.58
CA GLY A 575 -12.38 -10.99 -9.16
C GLY A 575 -11.95 -9.78 -8.33
N ASP A 576 -10.94 -9.06 -8.81
CA ASP A 576 -10.45 -7.81 -8.21
C ASP A 576 -11.54 -6.74 -8.13
N LEU A 577 -12.30 -6.57 -9.22
CA LEU A 577 -13.40 -5.62 -9.30
C LEU A 577 -14.49 -5.95 -8.26
N ALA A 578 -14.90 -7.22 -8.19
CA ALA A 578 -15.88 -7.69 -7.22
C ALA A 578 -15.40 -7.48 -5.78
N GLU A 579 -14.11 -7.74 -5.50
CA GLU A 579 -13.53 -7.50 -4.17
C GLU A 579 -13.54 -6.02 -3.80
N ARG A 580 -13.14 -5.11 -4.72
CA ARG A 580 -13.19 -3.65 -4.50
C ARG A 580 -14.61 -3.12 -4.24
N LEU A 581 -15.61 -3.74 -4.86
CA LEU A 581 -17.03 -3.40 -4.72
C LEU A 581 -17.72 -4.16 -3.58
N HIS A 582 -16.97 -4.92 -2.77
CA HIS A 582 -17.47 -5.66 -1.61
C HIS A 582 -18.47 -6.79 -1.93
N HIS A 583 -18.25 -7.49 -3.04
CA HIS A 583 -19.01 -8.66 -3.49
C HIS A 583 -18.16 -9.94 -3.36
N PRO A 584 -18.01 -10.51 -2.15
CA PRO A 584 -17.04 -11.58 -1.89
C PRO A 584 -17.41 -12.92 -2.53
N GLU A 585 -18.71 -13.21 -2.69
CA GLU A 585 -19.15 -14.48 -3.30
C GLU A 585 -18.83 -14.49 -4.80
N GLU A 586 -19.17 -13.39 -5.49
CA GLU A 586 -18.87 -13.20 -6.90
C GLU A 586 -17.35 -13.11 -7.16
N ALA A 587 -16.60 -12.50 -6.24
CA ALA A 587 -15.14 -12.52 -6.30
C ALA A 587 -14.60 -13.95 -6.21
N ALA A 588 -15.10 -14.76 -5.27
CA ALA A 588 -14.70 -16.15 -5.11
C ALA A 588 -15.01 -17.00 -6.36
N GLU A 589 -16.17 -16.80 -6.98
CA GLU A 589 -16.53 -17.43 -8.26
C GLU A 589 -15.50 -17.09 -9.35
N ALA A 590 -15.18 -15.80 -9.51
CA ALA A 590 -14.22 -15.34 -10.51
C ALA A 590 -12.81 -15.89 -10.26
N TRP A 591 -12.37 -15.91 -8.99
CA TRP A 591 -11.06 -16.48 -8.63
C TRP A 591 -10.97 -17.97 -8.91
N HIS A 592 -12.01 -18.74 -8.59
CA HIS A 592 -12.05 -20.16 -8.92
C HIS A 592 -12.06 -20.41 -10.43
N SER A 593 -12.81 -19.60 -11.19
CA SER A 593 -12.79 -19.67 -12.65
C SER A 593 -11.42 -19.36 -13.24
N CYS A 594 -10.69 -18.37 -12.70
CA CYS A 594 -9.31 -18.08 -13.08
C CYS A 594 -8.40 -19.29 -12.83
N LEU A 595 -8.41 -19.84 -11.60
CA LEU A 595 -7.55 -20.94 -11.17
C LEU A 595 -7.82 -22.26 -11.90
N ASN A 596 -9.06 -22.48 -12.37
CA ASN A 596 -9.40 -23.63 -13.21
C ASN A 596 -8.77 -23.57 -14.61
N MET A 597 -8.37 -22.38 -15.07
CA MET A 597 -7.77 -22.16 -16.39
C MET A 597 -6.25 -22.04 -16.32
N ARG A 598 -5.74 -21.20 -15.40
CA ARG A 598 -4.32 -20.91 -15.21
C ARG A 598 -4.06 -20.67 -13.73
N PHE A 599 -2.91 -21.10 -13.22
CA PHE A 599 -2.51 -20.67 -11.89
C PHE A 599 -2.30 -19.16 -11.89
N SER A 600 -2.83 -18.49 -10.87
CA SER A 600 -2.56 -17.07 -10.62
C SER A 600 -2.32 -16.90 -9.14
N PRO A 601 -1.14 -16.39 -8.71
CA PRO A 601 -0.86 -16.14 -7.29
C PRO A 601 -1.89 -15.16 -6.69
N LYS A 602 -2.34 -14.19 -7.49
CA LYS A 602 -3.33 -13.20 -7.07
C LYS A 602 -4.71 -13.83 -6.85
N ALA A 603 -5.19 -14.63 -7.80
CA ALA A 603 -6.45 -15.37 -7.63
C ALA A 603 -6.37 -16.36 -6.46
N MET A 604 -5.24 -17.04 -6.28
CA MET A 604 -5.01 -17.95 -5.15
C MET A 604 -5.01 -17.20 -3.81
N ARG A 605 -4.44 -15.99 -3.75
CA ARG A 605 -4.52 -15.12 -2.57
C ARG A 605 -5.96 -14.66 -2.29
N GLY A 606 -6.74 -14.33 -3.32
CA GLY A 606 -8.17 -14.04 -3.18
C GLY A 606 -8.94 -15.23 -2.58
N VAL A 607 -8.70 -16.44 -3.09
CA VAL A 607 -9.29 -17.68 -2.56
C VAL A 607 -8.84 -17.98 -1.12
N LEU A 608 -7.56 -17.72 -0.79
CA LEU A 608 -7.06 -17.84 0.58
C LEU A 608 -7.87 -16.96 1.54
N ASN A 609 -8.11 -15.70 1.19
CA ASN A 609 -8.91 -14.77 2.01
C ASN A 609 -10.35 -15.30 2.20
N VAL A 610 -10.93 -15.96 1.19
CA VAL A 610 -12.27 -16.58 1.28
C VAL A 610 -12.25 -17.75 2.26
N TYR A 611 -11.24 -18.64 2.17
CA TYR A 611 -11.11 -19.78 3.09
C TYR A 611 -10.83 -19.35 4.52
N GLU A 612 -10.07 -18.28 4.74
CA GLU A 612 -9.87 -17.67 6.06
C GLU A 612 -11.17 -17.17 6.67
N ARG A 613 -12.06 -16.57 5.87
CA ARG A 613 -13.39 -16.12 6.35
C ARG A 613 -14.33 -17.28 6.69
N ILE A 614 -14.25 -18.38 5.94
CA ILE A 614 -15.06 -19.57 6.16
C ILE A 614 -14.54 -20.41 7.35
N GLY A 615 -13.23 -20.31 7.65
CA GLY A 615 -12.58 -21.12 8.68
C GLY A 615 -12.26 -22.55 8.22
N ASP A 616 -12.09 -22.78 6.92
CA ASP A 616 -11.71 -24.10 6.38
C ASP A 616 -10.20 -24.28 6.38
N GLY A 617 -9.63 -24.70 7.51
CA GLY A 617 -8.19 -24.83 7.70
C GLY A 617 -7.49 -25.77 6.70
N ARG A 618 -8.20 -26.79 6.18
CA ARG A 618 -7.63 -27.71 5.19
C ARG A 618 -7.47 -27.03 3.83
N LYS A 619 -8.49 -26.32 3.36
CA LYS A 619 -8.40 -25.58 2.10
C LYS A 619 -7.47 -24.37 2.20
N GLN A 620 -7.47 -23.67 3.34
CA GLN A 620 -6.53 -22.59 3.63
C GLN A 620 -5.08 -23.08 3.50
N LEU A 621 -4.74 -24.20 4.14
CA LEU A 621 -3.41 -24.78 4.04
C LEU A 621 -3.05 -25.22 2.61
N GLY A 622 -4.01 -25.81 1.88
CA GLY A 622 -3.83 -26.17 0.48
C GLY A 622 -3.53 -24.97 -0.43
N ALA A 623 -4.14 -23.81 -0.16
CA ALA A 623 -3.85 -22.56 -0.86
C ALA A 623 -2.46 -22.00 -0.46
N LEU A 624 -2.13 -22.02 0.83
CA LEU A 624 -0.84 -21.59 1.36
C LEU A 624 0.33 -22.37 0.77
N ILE A 625 0.23 -23.72 0.68
CA ILE A 625 1.28 -24.55 0.10
C ILE A 625 1.58 -24.14 -1.35
N ARG A 626 0.53 -23.88 -2.15
CA ARG A 626 0.70 -23.45 -3.55
C ARG A 626 1.30 -22.06 -3.67
N LEU A 627 0.86 -21.11 -2.83
CA LEU A 627 1.44 -19.76 -2.79
C LEU A 627 2.91 -19.78 -2.39
N VAL A 628 3.26 -20.52 -1.33
CA VAL A 628 4.66 -20.67 -0.89
C VAL A 628 5.49 -21.31 -2.01
N ALA A 629 5.02 -22.40 -2.63
CA ALA A 629 5.72 -23.03 -3.73
C ALA A 629 5.97 -22.08 -4.91
N TRP A 630 4.97 -21.27 -5.27
CA TRP A 630 5.10 -20.25 -6.32
C TRP A 630 6.10 -19.15 -5.93
N GLN A 631 6.13 -18.70 -4.67
CA GLN A 631 7.11 -17.73 -4.18
C GLN A 631 8.55 -18.27 -4.31
N PHE A 632 8.79 -19.50 -3.86
CA PHE A 632 10.10 -20.15 -3.98
C PHE A 632 10.54 -20.32 -5.44
N ARG A 633 9.60 -20.66 -6.33
CA ARG A 633 9.84 -20.72 -7.78
C ARG A 633 10.40 -19.39 -8.31
N TRP A 634 9.89 -18.27 -7.79
CA TRP A 634 10.33 -16.92 -8.14
C TRP A 634 11.32 -16.31 -7.14
N TYR A 635 12.24 -17.15 -6.64
CA TYR A 635 13.40 -16.74 -5.82
C TYR A 635 13.05 -16.06 -4.49
N SER A 636 11.84 -16.28 -3.99
CA SER A 636 11.35 -15.66 -2.75
C SER A 636 11.16 -16.73 -1.67
N GLU A 637 12.06 -16.75 -0.70
CA GLU A 637 11.96 -17.58 0.50
C GLU A 637 11.14 -16.86 1.59
N PHE A 638 10.82 -15.58 1.39
CA PHE A 638 10.25 -14.71 2.41
C PHE A 638 9.04 -13.93 1.93
N ALA A 639 7.88 -14.28 2.51
CA ALA A 639 6.61 -13.57 2.37
C ALA A 639 5.95 -13.41 3.76
N PRO A 640 6.09 -12.23 4.41
CA PRO A 640 5.56 -11.97 5.75
C PRO A 640 4.08 -12.30 5.90
N ASP A 641 3.26 -11.95 4.92
CA ASP A 641 1.82 -12.21 4.97
C ASP A 641 1.49 -13.71 4.96
N LEU A 642 2.22 -14.51 4.17
CA LEU A 642 2.02 -15.96 4.15
C LEU A 642 2.49 -16.60 5.47
N LEU A 643 3.58 -16.09 6.04
CA LEU A 643 4.04 -16.49 7.37
C LEU A 643 3.00 -16.16 8.45
N TYR A 644 2.40 -14.97 8.38
CA TYR A 644 1.32 -14.57 9.28
C TYR A 644 0.10 -15.49 9.17
N SER A 645 -0.36 -15.81 7.96
CA SER A 645 -1.48 -16.74 7.74
C SER A 645 -1.17 -18.16 8.25
N ILE A 646 0.05 -18.66 8.04
CA ILE A 646 0.49 -19.96 8.59
C ILE A 646 0.53 -19.92 10.11
N ARG A 647 1.08 -18.87 10.72
CA ARG A 647 1.13 -18.70 12.17
C ARG A 647 -0.28 -18.70 12.77
N ARG A 648 -1.21 -17.93 12.20
CA ARG A 648 -2.61 -17.90 12.65
C ARG A 648 -3.27 -19.27 12.55
N LEU A 649 -3.06 -19.97 11.44
CA LEU A 649 -3.59 -21.32 11.29
C LEU A 649 -3.02 -22.29 12.35
N ILE A 650 -1.74 -22.15 12.71
CA ILE A 650 -1.11 -22.92 13.79
C ILE A 650 -1.70 -22.55 15.15
N GLU A 651 -1.98 -21.26 15.40
CA GLU A 651 -2.62 -20.79 16.63
C GLU A 651 -4.05 -21.32 16.78
N ASP A 652 -4.80 -21.40 15.69
CA ASP A 652 -6.20 -21.84 15.68
C ASP A 652 -6.33 -23.38 15.74
N GLU A 653 -5.53 -24.12 14.97
CA GLU A 653 -5.68 -25.58 14.77
C GLU A 653 -4.63 -26.43 15.49
N GLY A 654 -3.52 -25.83 15.91
CA GLY A 654 -2.37 -26.49 16.53
C GLY A 654 -1.32 -27.01 15.54
N ALA A 655 -0.04 -26.88 15.90
CA ALA A 655 1.10 -27.22 15.04
C ALA A 655 1.10 -28.67 14.53
N VAL A 656 0.80 -29.64 15.40
CA VAL A 656 0.77 -31.08 15.04
C VAL A 656 -0.30 -31.35 13.97
N LYS A 657 -1.50 -30.78 14.13
CA LYS A 657 -2.60 -30.97 13.18
C LYS A 657 -2.25 -30.35 11.83
N VAL A 658 -1.72 -29.13 11.82
CA VAL A 658 -1.25 -28.46 10.59
C VAL A 658 -0.21 -29.32 9.89
N ARG A 659 0.80 -29.84 10.61
CA ARG A 659 1.82 -30.73 10.06
C ARG A 659 1.24 -32.01 9.45
N SER A 660 0.29 -32.65 10.13
CA SER A 660 -0.40 -33.84 9.62
C SER A 660 -1.21 -33.55 8.36
N ILE A 661 -1.86 -32.38 8.27
CA ILE A 661 -2.61 -31.97 7.07
C ILE A 661 -1.66 -31.71 5.89
N ILE A 662 -0.51 -31.06 6.13
CA ILE A 662 0.53 -30.87 5.11
C ILE A 662 0.94 -32.24 4.55
N GLN A 663 1.27 -33.20 5.42
CA GLN A 663 1.69 -34.55 5.03
C GLN A 663 0.59 -35.36 4.33
N ALA A 664 -0.68 -35.09 4.63
CA ALA A 664 -1.82 -35.75 4.00
C ALA A 664 -2.20 -35.15 2.63
N THR A 665 -1.53 -34.06 2.21
CA THR A 665 -1.78 -33.41 0.92
C THR A 665 -1.09 -34.18 -0.20
N SER A 666 -1.77 -34.37 -1.34
CA SER A 666 -1.29 -35.20 -2.46
C SER A 666 -0.19 -34.55 -3.32
N LEU A 667 0.45 -33.50 -2.83
CA LEU A 667 1.52 -32.78 -3.54
C LEU A 667 2.88 -33.47 -3.33
N PRO A 668 3.86 -33.27 -4.23
CA PRO A 668 5.19 -33.84 -4.07
C PRO A 668 5.87 -33.44 -2.76
N GLN A 669 6.65 -34.36 -2.16
CA GLN A 669 7.27 -34.13 -0.85
C GLN A 669 8.16 -32.89 -0.81
N HIS A 670 8.92 -32.62 -1.88
CA HIS A 670 9.80 -31.45 -1.96
C HIS A 670 9.04 -30.13 -1.86
N ILE A 671 7.78 -30.07 -2.33
CA ILE A 671 6.91 -28.89 -2.21
C ILE A 671 6.37 -28.73 -0.79
N LEU A 672 6.00 -29.85 -0.16
CA LEU A 672 5.53 -29.86 1.22
C LEU A 672 6.64 -29.39 2.19
N ASP A 673 7.89 -29.78 1.91
CA ASP A 673 9.05 -29.39 2.69
C ASP A 673 9.29 -27.86 2.70
N LEU A 674 8.93 -27.14 1.62
CA LEU A 674 8.99 -25.67 1.58
C LEU A 674 8.07 -25.04 2.63
N THR A 675 6.85 -25.55 2.76
CA THR A 675 5.87 -25.05 3.74
C THR A 675 6.28 -25.44 5.16
N HIS A 676 6.94 -26.59 5.33
CA HIS A 676 7.52 -26.96 6.62
C HIS A 676 8.58 -25.97 7.11
N GLN A 677 9.30 -25.25 6.23
CA GLN A 677 10.25 -24.22 6.67
C GLN A 677 9.55 -23.07 7.39
N TYR A 678 8.36 -22.67 6.93
CA TYR A 678 7.57 -21.62 7.58
C TYR A 678 7.04 -22.09 8.95
N ALA A 679 6.59 -23.34 9.06
CA ALA A 679 6.20 -23.92 10.35
C ALA A 679 7.39 -24.05 11.32
N GLN A 680 8.56 -24.46 10.82
CA GLN A 680 9.80 -24.52 11.61
C GLN A 680 10.24 -23.15 12.08
N LEU A 681 10.06 -22.11 11.26
CA LEU A 681 10.35 -20.73 11.64
C LEU A 681 9.45 -20.27 12.79
N CYS A 682 8.14 -20.54 12.73
CA CYS A 682 7.22 -20.26 13.84
C CYS A 682 7.67 -20.95 15.14
N ALA A 683 8.12 -22.20 15.06
CA ALA A 683 8.66 -22.93 16.21
C ALA A 683 10.00 -22.35 16.71
N ALA A 684 10.91 -21.97 15.80
CA ALA A 684 12.21 -21.38 16.13
C ALA A 684 12.04 -20.05 16.87
N LEU A 685 11.06 -19.24 16.46
CA LEU A 685 10.71 -17.97 17.12
C LEU A 685 9.82 -18.15 18.36
N ARG A 686 9.38 -19.39 18.67
CA ARG A 686 8.47 -19.69 19.78
C ARG A 686 7.19 -18.85 19.69
N SER A 687 6.60 -18.79 18.49
CA SER A 687 5.30 -18.16 18.27
C SER A 687 4.21 -18.92 19.03
N SER A 688 3.11 -18.25 19.39
CA SER A 688 2.00 -18.88 20.13
C SER A 688 1.49 -20.15 19.41
N GLY A 689 1.18 -21.21 20.16
CA GLY A 689 0.68 -22.47 19.59
C GLY A 689 1.72 -23.35 18.88
N SER A 690 3.00 -22.95 18.84
CA SER A 690 4.08 -23.71 18.18
C SER A 690 4.76 -24.79 19.03
N ASP A 691 4.35 -24.96 20.30
CA ASP A 691 4.96 -25.91 21.26
C ASP A 691 4.65 -27.41 21.00
N GLY A 692 4.15 -27.77 19.81
CA GLY A 692 3.60 -29.10 19.48
C GLY A 692 4.32 -29.84 18.35
#